data_AF-A0AAD6G4M5-F1
#
_entry.id   AF-A0AAD6G4M5-F1
#
_cell.length_a   1.000
_cell.length_b   1.000
_cell.length_c   1.000
_cell.angle_alpha   90.00
_cell.angle_beta   90.00
_cell.angle_gamma   90.00
#
_symmetry.space_group_name_H-M   'P 1'
#
loop_
_entity.id
_entity.type
_entity.pdbx_description
1 polymer ?
#
loop_
_entity_poly.entity_id
_entity_poly.type
_entity_poly.pdbx_seq_one_letter_code
_entity_poly.pdbx_strand_id
1 'polypeptide(L)'
;MQYAPYASDIELPFYTALASHKINHDKLDDSARSVLGLYEIRSTDADNASCRIQIHGNALVNTEAPAGFYRAEGMIKNVNTIEDYRNMDKQRMILQAGKTIWDAINDGTIYSCPSLLSSFIILSFADLKKYKFYYWFAFPAVHSDPSWVPVTSAESRQAHDGSAPPGENLASQDSAALVDAVQTWSYGVDSRQRGFFLARKLRTASGNSSGGSWRIASLSEYENGFFTGAASEDRYVCFADPSNYENAPGWMLRNLLVLVKQRWGLDRVQILRYRDVQSKRDQGRSMVIRLESKLVGDEASSTAKSQQISGQIPKITGWERNPAGKLAGRIVNLTEYMDPTRLADQSVDLNLKLMKWRISPSLNLEKIKHTKCLLLGAGTLGSYVARNLLGWGVKQITFVDNGTVSFSNPVRQPLFTFADCLNGGAPKAHRASEALKDIYPGVETSGHLLSVPMAGHPILDEDATRAEFEALQKLIDKHDAIFLLMDTRESRWLPTVMGKAAGKIVMNAALGFDSFVVMRHGISETGDAPADLGCYFCNDVVAPANSIKDQTLDQQCTVTRPGVAAIASALLVELLVSIIQHPQGAAAPAPATRSDDRGDHPLGLVPHQIRGFLATFENMTVTGKSYSCCSACSDKVTSAYQEQGWDFVRKALNERGYVEELSGLKEVQEKAEAALADVEWDEASENDEIEML
;
A
#
# COMPACT_ATOMS: atom_id res chain seq x y z
N MET A 1 -40.94 16.89 -16.87
CA MET A 1 -40.16 15.73 -17.33
C MET A 1 -38.98 15.52 -16.39
N GLN A 2 -38.69 14.27 -15.99
CA GLN A 2 -37.48 13.93 -15.21
C GLN A 2 -36.30 13.71 -16.15
N TYR A 3 -35.06 13.81 -15.64
CA TYR A 3 -33.83 13.61 -16.42
C TYR A 3 -32.85 12.78 -15.61
N ALA A 4 -32.15 11.85 -16.25
CA ALA A 4 -31.08 11.08 -15.63
C ALA A 4 -29.84 11.97 -15.46
N PRO A 5 -29.38 12.23 -14.22
CA PRO A 5 -28.20 13.05 -13.99
C PRO A 5 -26.92 12.34 -14.48
N TYR A 6 -25.94 13.12 -14.93
CA TYR A 6 -24.59 12.59 -15.15
C TYR A 6 -23.91 12.25 -13.82
N ALA A 7 -23.17 11.15 -13.82
CA ALA A 7 -22.17 10.83 -12.81
C ALA A 7 -20.75 11.01 -13.37
N SER A 8 -19.79 11.40 -12.52
CA SER A 8 -18.37 11.43 -12.88
C SER A 8 -17.73 10.05 -12.74
N ASP A 9 -16.92 9.65 -13.71
CA ASP A 9 -16.10 8.45 -13.69
C ASP A 9 -14.66 8.81 -14.09
N ILE A 10 -13.69 8.62 -13.20
CA ILE A 10 -12.32 9.12 -13.37
C ILE A 10 -11.36 7.94 -13.26
N GLU A 11 -10.57 7.71 -14.30
CA GLU A 11 -9.58 6.63 -14.27
C GLU A 11 -8.41 6.95 -13.34
N LEU A 12 -7.83 5.92 -12.73
CA LEU A 12 -6.67 6.08 -11.84
C LEU A 12 -5.49 6.83 -12.49
N PRO A 13 -5.11 6.55 -13.77
CA PRO A 13 -4.04 7.29 -14.45
C PRO A 13 -4.25 8.80 -14.54
N PHE A 14 -5.49 9.30 -14.51
CA PHE A 14 -5.76 10.74 -14.57
C PHE A 14 -5.20 11.47 -13.35
N TYR A 15 -5.26 10.88 -12.15
CA TYR A 15 -4.71 11.50 -10.94
C TYR A 15 -3.19 11.65 -11.01
N THR A 16 -2.49 10.64 -11.56
CA THR A 16 -1.05 10.70 -11.81
C THR A 16 -0.71 11.76 -12.86
N ALA A 17 -1.48 11.83 -13.94
CA ALA A 17 -1.33 12.86 -14.96
C ALA A 17 -1.55 14.27 -14.39
N LEU A 18 -2.60 14.47 -13.58
CA LEU A 18 -2.90 15.73 -12.91
C LEU A 18 -1.78 16.14 -11.92
N ALA A 19 -1.25 15.19 -11.14
CA ALA A 19 -0.14 15.45 -10.23
C ALA A 19 1.15 15.84 -10.97
N SER A 20 1.51 15.08 -12.02
CA SER A 20 2.65 15.36 -12.87
C SER A 20 2.50 16.73 -13.55
N HIS A 21 1.32 17.03 -14.09
CA HIS A 21 1.04 18.30 -14.74
C HIS A 21 1.12 19.47 -13.75
N LYS A 22 0.62 19.29 -12.53
CA LYS A 22 0.67 20.30 -11.48
C LYS A 22 2.11 20.64 -11.08
N ILE A 23 2.99 19.64 -10.97
CA ILE A 23 4.39 19.83 -10.58
C ILE A 23 5.20 20.43 -11.74
N ASN A 24 5.06 19.86 -12.94
CA ASN A 24 5.98 20.12 -14.05
C ASN A 24 5.57 21.33 -14.89
N HIS A 25 4.27 21.60 -15.01
CA HIS A 25 3.74 22.65 -15.90
C HIS A 25 3.07 23.79 -15.12
N ASP A 26 2.06 23.48 -14.28
CA ASP A 26 1.23 24.52 -13.65
C ASP A 26 1.97 25.25 -12.53
N LYS A 27 2.71 24.51 -11.71
CA LYS A 27 3.35 25.03 -10.50
C LYS A 27 2.31 25.80 -9.66
N LEU A 28 2.46 27.12 -9.54
CA LEU A 28 1.54 27.99 -8.80
C LEU A 28 0.37 28.50 -9.65
N ASP A 29 0.41 28.37 -10.97
CA ASP A 29 -0.72 28.71 -11.83
C ASP A 29 -1.89 27.78 -11.50
N ASP A 30 -3.04 28.39 -11.24
CA ASP A 30 -4.28 27.69 -10.94
C ASP A 30 -5.34 27.95 -12.02
N SER A 31 -4.97 28.57 -13.15
CA SER A 31 -5.85 28.86 -14.28
C SER A 31 -6.62 27.63 -14.75
N ALA A 32 -7.87 27.84 -15.17
CA ALA A 32 -8.71 26.72 -15.61
C ALA A 32 -8.16 26.13 -16.92
N ARG A 33 -8.16 24.80 -17.04
CA ARG A 33 -7.67 24.07 -18.22
C ARG A 33 -8.76 23.25 -18.87
N SER A 34 -8.63 23.03 -20.17
CA SER A 34 -9.50 22.10 -20.90
C SER A 34 -9.28 20.67 -20.43
N VAL A 35 -10.37 19.90 -20.32
CA VAL A 35 -10.37 18.47 -20.05
C VAL A 35 -11.33 17.79 -21.01
N LEU A 36 -10.87 16.79 -21.74
CA LEU A 36 -11.73 15.98 -22.58
C LEU A 36 -12.56 15.02 -21.71
N GLY A 37 -13.89 15.16 -21.75
CA GLY A 37 -14.80 14.16 -21.22
C GLY A 37 -15.38 13.31 -22.32
N LEU A 38 -15.62 12.04 -22.00
CA LEU A 38 -16.20 11.07 -22.92
C LEU A 38 -17.45 10.44 -22.31
N TYR A 39 -18.45 10.15 -23.12
CA TYR A 39 -19.57 9.32 -22.73
C TYR A 39 -19.91 8.35 -23.85
N GLU A 40 -20.60 7.27 -23.53
CA GLU A 40 -20.93 6.23 -24.49
C GLU A 40 -22.33 5.70 -24.23
N ILE A 41 -22.90 5.06 -25.24
CA ILE A 41 -24.18 4.36 -25.11
C ILE A 41 -23.87 2.91 -24.76
N ARG A 42 -24.05 2.54 -23.49
CA ARG A 42 -23.76 1.18 -23.02
C ARG A 42 -25.01 0.49 -22.49
N SER A 43 -25.59 -0.35 -23.34
CA SER A 43 -26.84 -1.09 -23.05
C SER A 43 -26.75 -2.10 -21.90
N THR A 44 -25.55 -2.52 -21.51
CA THR A 44 -25.34 -3.50 -20.44
C THR A 44 -25.29 -2.89 -19.05
N ASP A 45 -25.16 -1.56 -18.95
CA ASP A 45 -25.05 -0.89 -17.66
C ASP A 45 -26.41 -0.80 -16.97
N ALA A 46 -26.41 -0.94 -15.65
CA ALA A 46 -27.61 -0.67 -14.85
C ALA A 46 -28.07 0.79 -15.04
N ASP A 47 -29.37 1.05 -14.90
CA ASP A 47 -29.96 2.37 -15.14
C ASP A 47 -29.23 3.49 -14.39
N ASN A 48 -28.93 3.29 -13.11
CA ASN A 48 -28.24 4.26 -12.25
C ASN A 48 -26.76 4.50 -12.60
N ALA A 49 -26.14 3.64 -13.41
CA ALA A 49 -24.74 3.72 -13.83
C ALA A 49 -24.57 4.10 -15.30
N SER A 50 -25.66 4.13 -16.06
CA SER A 50 -25.68 4.31 -17.52
C SER A 50 -25.26 5.72 -17.96
N CYS A 51 -25.65 6.74 -17.21
CA CYS A 51 -25.39 8.15 -17.56
C CYS A 51 -24.14 8.67 -16.85
N ARG A 52 -22.94 8.46 -17.42
CA ARG A 52 -21.66 8.93 -16.86
C ARG A 52 -20.76 9.65 -17.86
N ILE A 53 -20.00 10.63 -17.37
CA ILE A 53 -18.88 11.26 -18.07
C ILE A 53 -17.59 10.62 -17.55
N GLN A 54 -16.83 10.03 -18.47
CA GLN A 54 -15.55 9.38 -18.24
C GLN A 54 -14.41 10.36 -18.49
N ILE A 55 -13.46 10.41 -17.55
CA ILE A 55 -12.20 11.15 -17.64
C ILE A 55 -11.07 10.14 -17.69
N HIS A 56 -10.49 9.98 -18.88
CA HIS A 56 -9.39 9.04 -19.13
C HIS A 56 -8.03 9.65 -18.73
N GLY A 57 -7.01 8.80 -18.60
CA GLY A 57 -5.66 9.21 -18.16
C GLY A 57 -5.03 10.37 -18.94
N ASN A 58 -5.30 10.48 -20.25
CA ASN A 58 -4.74 11.51 -21.12
C ASN A 58 -5.69 12.71 -21.35
N ALA A 59 -6.77 12.83 -20.59
CA ALA A 59 -7.83 13.83 -20.82
C ALA A 59 -7.38 15.30 -20.74
N LEU A 60 -6.23 15.60 -20.11
CA LEU A 60 -5.68 16.97 -20.03
C LEU A 60 -5.00 17.43 -21.32
N VAL A 61 -4.60 16.50 -22.18
CA VAL A 61 -3.81 16.80 -23.39
C VAL A 61 -4.48 16.31 -24.67
N ASN A 62 -5.32 15.28 -24.57
CA ASN A 62 -6.01 14.71 -25.71
C ASN A 62 -7.20 15.60 -26.12
N THR A 63 -7.39 15.76 -27.42
CA THR A 63 -8.50 16.51 -28.02
C THR A 63 -9.33 15.66 -28.98
N GLU A 64 -9.13 14.34 -29.07
CA GLU A 64 -9.91 13.49 -29.97
C GLU A 64 -10.70 12.44 -29.21
N ALA A 65 -11.98 12.30 -29.56
CA ALA A 65 -12.85 11.26 -29.03
C ALA A 65 -12.65 9.95 -29.82
N PRO A 66 -12.31 8.82 -29.16
CA PRO A 66 -12.18 7.53 -29.82
C PRO A 66 -13.49 7.04 -30.45
N ALA A 67 -13.39 6.04 -31.33
CA ALA A 67 -14.57 5.39 -31.91
C ALA A 67 -15.47 4.78 -30.81
N GLY A 68 -16.79 4.94 -30.96
CA GLY A 68 -17.77 4.48 -29.97
C GLY A 68 -18.01 5.46 -28.81
N PHE A 69 -17.20 6.51 -28.67
CA PHE A 69 -17.40 7.56 -27.67
C PHE A 69 -17.94 8.85 -28.28
N TYR A 70 -18.72 9.55 -27.46
CA TYR A 70 -19.21 10.90 -27.71
C TYR A 70 -18.46 11.87 -26.81
N ARG A 71 -18.24 13.07 -27.34
CA ARG A 71 -17.44 14.10 -26.69
C ARG A 71 -18.28 14.99 -25.78
N ALA A 72 -17.75 15.29 -24.61
CA ALA A 72 -18.22 16.29 -23.67
C ALA A 72 -17.09 17.32 -23.44
N GLU A 73 -17.38 18.61 -23.57
CA GLU A 73 -16.38 19.66 -23.32
C GLU A 73 -16.21 19.93 -21.82
N GLY A 74 -15.00 19.79 -21.30
CA GLY A 74 -14.72 19.96 -19.88
C GLY A 74 -13.74 21.09 -19.59
N MET A 75 -13.88 21.67 -18.39
CA MET A 75 -12.85 22.53 -17.80
C MET A 75 -12.52 22.08 -16.38
N ILE A 76 -11.24 22.05 -16.00
CA ILE A 76 -10.78 21.81 -14.62
C ILE A 76 -10.13 23.06 -14.03
N LYS A 77 -10.59 23.47 -12.84
CA LYS A 77 -9.96 24.50 -12.01
C LYS A 77 -9.33 23.79 -10.82
N ASN A 78 -8.02 23.56 -10.89
CA ASN A 78 -7.25 22.95 -9.81
C ASN A 78 -6.59 24.02 -8.95
N VAL A 79 -7.12 24.25 -7.75
CA VAL A 79 -6.61 25.27 -6.82
C VAL A 79 -5.40 24.75 -6.03
N ASN A 80 -4.62 25.68 -5.47
CA ASN A 80 -3.37 25.37 -4.77
C ASN A 80 -3.57 24.97 -3.30
N THR A 81 -4.63 25.46 -2.66
CA THR A 81 -4.88 25.24 -1.23
C THR A 81 -6.25 24.63 -0.98
N ILE A 82 -6.40 23.96 0.17
CA ILE A 82 -7.69 23.41 0.57
C ILE A 82 -8.66 24.52 0.96
N GLU A 83 -8.15 25.64 1.46
CA GLU A 83 -8.90 26.86 1.79
C GLU A 83 -9.55 27.43 0.54
N ASP A 84 -8.79 27.58 -0.56
CA ASP A 84 -9.32 28.04 -1.85
C ASP A 84 -10.41 27.11 -2.38
N TYR A 85 -10.24 25.79 -2.23
CA TYR A 85 -11.23 24.80 -2.68
C TYR A 85 -12.56 24.94 -1.92
N ARG A 86 -12.47 25.16 -0.60
CA ARG A 86 -13.64 25.35 0.27
C ARG A 86 -14.34 26.67 0.00
N ASN A 87 -13.57 27.75 -0.15
CA ASN A 87 -14.07 29.12 -0.28
C ASN A 87 -14.47 29.50 -1.71
N MET A 88 -14.14 28.67 -2.71
CA MET A 88 -14.50 28.91 -4.10
C MET A 88 -16.02 29.15 -4.26
N ASP A 89 -16.39 30.20 -4.99
CA ASP A 89 -17.78 30.53 -5.30
C ASP A 89 -18.35 29.55 -6.34
N LYS A 90 -18.88 28.43 -5.83
CA LYS A 90 -19.46 27.34 -6.61
C LYS A 90 -20.70 27.76 -7.40
N GLN A 91 -21.43 28.78 -6.93
CA GLN A 91 -22.60 29.30 -7.65
C GLN A 91 -22.15 30.11 -8.86
N ARG A 92 -21.18 31.02 -8.68
CA ARG A 92 -20.62 31.78 -9.80
C ARG A 92 -19.98 30.89 -10.85
N MET A 93 -19.25 29.85 -10.44
CA MET A 93 -18.63 28.89 -11.37
C MET A 93 -19.65 28.23 -12.29
N ILE A 94 -20.74 27.68 -11.73
CA ILE A 94 -21.74 26.99 -12.53
C ILE A 94 -22.57 27.95 -13.39
N LEU A 95 -22.83 29.17 -12.90
CA LEU A 95 -23.48 30.23 -13.67
C LEU A 95 -22.64 30.64 -14.89
N GLN A 96 -21.33 30.80 -14.71
CA GLN A 96 -20.42 31.12 -15.82
C GLN A 96 -20.38 30.00 -16.85
N ALA A 97 -20.31 28.74 -16.42
CA ALA A 97 -20.32 27.59 -17.32
C ALA A 97 -21.63 27.49 -18.11
N GLY A 98 -22.78 27.68 -17.47
CA GLY A 98 -24.07 27.70 -18.16
C GLY A 98 -24.25 28.92 -19.07
N LYS A 99 -23.65 30.06 -18.72
CA LYS A 99 -23.59 31.25 -19.59
C LYS A 99 -22.83 30.98 -20.88
N THR A 100 -21.73 30.26 -20.85
CA THR A 100 -21.02 29.85 -22.06
C THR A 100 -21.91 29.06 -23.02
N ILE A 101 -22.74 28.13 -22.50
CA ILE A 101 -23.71 27.40 -23.32
C ILE A 101 -24.77 28.35 -23.88
N TRP A 102 -25.34 29.21 -23.04
CA TRP A 102 -26.39 30.15 -23.42
C TRP A 102 -25.94 31.14 -24.50
N ASP A 103 -24.77 31.75 -24.32
CA ASP A 103 -24.20 32.70 -25.28
C ASP A 103 -23.91 32.00 -26.62
N ALA A 104 -23.35 30.78 -26.58
CA ALA A 104 -23.09 29.98 -27.78
C ALA A 104 -24.37 29.63 -28.56
N ILE A 105 -25.48 29.40 -27.85
CA ILE A 105 -26.80 29.17 -28.47
C ILE A 105 -27.30 30.45 -29.14
N ASN A 106 -27.17 31.61 -28.50
CA ASN A 106 -27.67 32.87 -29.05
C ASN A 106 -26.83 33.35 -30.25
N ASP A 107 -25.51 33.25 -30.19
CA ASP A 107 -24.62 33.73 -31.26
C ASP A 107 -24.42 32.71 -32.41
N GLY A 108 -24.68 31.43 -32.16
CA GLY A 108 -24.65 30.36 -33.17
C GLY A 108 -23.34 29.58 -33.22
N THR A 109 -22.37 29.95 -32.40
CA THR A 109 -21.12 29.19 -32.25
C THR A 109 -21.37 27.78 -31.72
N ILE A 110 -22.54 27.51 -31.12
CA ILE A 110 -22.97 26.16 -30.72
C ILE A 110 -22.98 25.17 -31.88
N TYR A 111 -23.21 25.62 -33.12
CA TYR A 111 -23.19 24.74 -34.29
C TYR A 111 -21.78 24.25 -34.67
N SER A 112 -20.76 25.04 -34.37
CA SER A 112 -19.37 24.65 -34.56
C SER A 112 -18.90 23.66 -33.49
N CYS A 113 -19.49 23.71 -32.29
CA CYS A 113 -19.16 22.82 -31.18
C CYS A 113 -20.40 22.34 -30.40
N PRO A 114 -21.22 21.44 -30.98
CA PRO A 114 -22.42 20.93 -30.30
C PRO A 114 -22.15 20.18 -29.00
N SER A 115 -20.96 19.61 -28.82
CA SER A 115 -20.49 18.97 -27.58
C SER A 115 -20.47 19.91 -26.37
N LEU A 116 -20.60 21.23 -26.54
CA LEU A 116 -20.83 22.15 -25.42
C LEU A 116 -22.16 21.89 -24.71
N LEU A 117 -23.16 21.32 -25.40
CA LEU A 117 -24.45 20.94 -24.79
C LEU A 117 -24.30 19.83 -23.74
N SER A 118 -23.21 19.05 -23.81
CA SER A 118 -22.81 18.03 -22.83
C SER A 118 -21.63 18.47 -21.96
N SER A 119 -21.37 19.78 -21.85
CA SER A 119 -20.21 20.28 -21.11
C SER A 119 -20.24 20.02 -19.60
N PHE A 120 -19.07 20.09 -18.97
CA PHE A 120 -18.88 19.93 -17.53
C PHE A 120 -17.74 20.80 -17.00
N ILE A 121 -17.72 21.01 -15.68
CA ILE A 121 -16.62 21.65 -14.97
C ILE A 121 -16.20 20.81 -13.78
N ILE A 122 -14.89 20.82 -13.46
CA ILE A 122 -14.30 20.15 -12.32
C ILE A 122 -13.63 21.21 -11.45
N LEU A 123 -14.06 21.33 -10.20
CA LEU A 123 -13.29 22.04 -9.17
C LEU A 123 -12.45 21.01 -8.42
N SER A 124 -11.13 21.17 -8.35
CA SER A 124 -10.25 20.22 -7.66
C SER A 124 -9.18 20.87 -6.79
N PHE A 125 -8.67 20.09 -5.84
CA PHE A 125 -7.47 20.37 -5.06
C PHE A 125 -6.70 19.05 -4.88
N ALA A 126 -5.42 19.05 -5.25
CA ALA A 126 -4.55 17.89 -5.15
C ALA A 126 -3.53 18.06 -4.00
N ASP A 127 -3.73 17.35 -2.89
CA ASP A 127 -2.74 17.26 -1.82
C ASP A 127 -1.68 16.23 -2.19
N LEU A 128 -0.64 16.69 -2.90
CA LEU A 128 0.43 15.83 -3.40
C LEU A 128 1.35 15.30 -2.30
N LYS A 129 1.29 15.87 -1.09
CA LYS A 129 2.05 15.36 0.08
C LYS A 129 1.36 14.16 0.71
N LYS A 130 0.02 14.16 0.72
CA LYS A 130 -0.79 13.07 1.30
C LYS A 130 -1.39 12.15 0.23
N TYR A 131 -1.16 12.44 -1.05
CA TYR A 131 -1.77 11.76 -2.20
C TYR A 131 -3.31 11.72 -2.11
N LYS A 132 -3.92 12.82 -1.66
CA LYS A 132 -5.37 12.98 -1.53
C LYS A 132 -5.90 13.97 -2.55
N PHE A 133 -6.88 13.57 -3.33
CA PHE A 133 -7.47 14.38 -4.39
C PHE A 133 -8.90 14.72 -4.03
N TYR A 134 -9.17 16.01 -3.87
CA TYR A 134 -10.48 16.57 -3.63
C TYR A 134 -11.03 17.07 -4.96
N TYR A 135 -12.25 16.68 -5.33
CA TYR A 135 -12.85 17.15 -6.57
C TYR A 135 -14.36 17.27 -6.47
N TRP A 136 -14.97 18.07 -7.34
CA TRP A 136 -16.41 18.14 -7.49
C TRP A 136 -16.79 18.49 -8.93
N PHE A 137 -17.62 17.65 -9.55
CA PHE A 137 -18.13 17.88 -10.90
C PHE A 137 -19.40 18.72 -10.87
N ALA A 138 -19.54 19.58 -11.87
CA ALA A 138 -20.81 20.19 -12.24
C ALA A 138 -21.07 20.00 -13.73
N PHE A 139 -22.29 19.60 -14.05
CA PHE A 139 -22.81 19.41 -15.41
C PHE A 139 -23.84 20.51 -15.69
N PRO A 140 -23.40 21.72 -16.15
CA PRO A 140 -24.28 22.87 -16.31
C PRO A 140 -25.46 22.55 -17.23
N ALA A 141 -26.66 22.64 -16.66
CA ALA A 141 -27.92 22.50 -17.36
C ALA A 141 -28.72 23.80 -17.26
N VAL A 142 -28.99 24.39 -18.43
CA VAL A 142 -29.82 25.59 -18.57
C VAL A 142 -31.30 25.15 -18.56
N HIS A 143 -32.12 25.81 -17.74
CA HIS A 143 -33.55 25.49 -17.64
C HIS A 143 -34.31 26.22 -18.73
N SER A 144 -35.26 25.54 -19.37
CA SER A 144 -36.22 26.18 -20.28
C SER A 144 -37.43 26.69 -19.48
N ASP A 145 -37.83 27.93 -19.74
CA ASP A 145 -39.05 28.54 -19.19
C ASP A 145 -39.88 29.15 -20.34
N PRO A 146 -41.17 28.79 -20.52
CA PRO A 146 -41.87 27.64 -19.96
C PRO A 146 -41.17 26.29 -20.17
N SER A 147 -41.48 25.35 -19.27
CA SER A 147 -40.93 23.99 -19.28
C SER A 147 -41.54 23.11 -20.38
N TRP A 148 -40.71 22.26 -20.98
CA TRP A 148 -41.14 21.24 -21.93
C TRP A 148 -41.86 20.07 -21.25
N VAL A 149 -42.98 19.66 -21.82
CA VAL A 149 -43.76 18.49 -21.38
C VAL A 149 -43.99 17.52 -22.53
N PRO A 150 -43.95 16.20 -22.25
CA PRO A 150 -44.35 15.18 -23.22
C PRO A 150 -45.82 15.30 -23.63
N VAL A 151 -46.10 15.10 -24.91
CA VAL A 151 -47.46 15.06 -25.47
C VAL A 151 -47.93 13.61 -25.56
N THR A 152 -49.03 13.26 -24.89
CA THR A 152 -49.70 11.94 -24.99
C THR A 152 -50.68 11.91 -26.17
N SER A 153 -50.67 10.84 -26.96
CA SER A 153 -51.70 10.58 -27.98
C SER A 153 -53.02 10.16 -27.32
N ALA A 154 -54.17 10.43 -27.94
CA ALA A 154 -55.48 10.14 -27.35
C ALA A 154 -55.75 8.63 -27.11
N GLU A 155 -55.05 7.75 -27.82
CA GLU A 155 -55.19 6.28 -27.74
C GLU A 155 -54.44 5.64 -26.55
N SER A 156 -53.46 6.34 -25.95
CA SER A 156 -52.63 5.83 -24.85
C SER A 156 -53.20 6.14 -23.45
N ARG A 157 -54.44 6.65 -23.35
CA ARG A 157 -55.08 7.02 -22.07
C ARG A 157 -55.57 5.84 -21.22
N GLN A 158 -55.62 4.61 -21.74
CA GLN A 158 -56.24 3.48 -21.03
C GLN A 158 -55.27 2.56 -20.26
N ALA A 159 -53.96 2.78 -20.36
CA ALA A 159 -53.00 2.01 -19.57
C ALA A 159 -51.72 2.80 -19.38
N HIS A 160 -51.61 3.62 -18.33
CA HIS A 160 -50.33 3.91 -17.65
C HIS A 160 -50.56 4.78 -16.41
N ASP A 161 -49.94 4.37 -15.32
CA ASP A 161 -49.80 5.14 -14.08
C ASP A 161 -49.00 6.43 -14.35
N GLY A 162 -49.44 7.56 -13.80
CA GLY A 162 -49.25 8.92 -14.33
C GLY A 162 -47.86 9.56 -14.26
N SER A 163 -46.76 8.86 -14.55
CA SER A 163 -45.39 9.45 -14.45
C SER A 163 -44.41 9.20 -15.60
N ALA A 164 -44.75 8.39 -16.61
CA ALA A 164 -43.85 8.14 -17.75
C ALA A 164 -44.03 9.17 -18.88
N PRO A 165 -42.97 9.71 -19.50
CA PRO A 165 -43.09 10.41 -20.77
C PRO A 165 -43.52 9.40 -21.85
N PRO A 166 -44.66 9.58 -22.55
CA PRO A 166 -45.03 8.76 -23.70
C PRO A 166 -43.93 8.82 -24.77
N GLY A 167 -43.28 7.69 -24.99
CA GLY A 167 -42.28 7.53 -26.04
C GLY A 167 -42.57 6.28 -26.85
N GLU A 168 -42.39 6.35 -28.17
CA GLU A 168 -42.57 5.22 -29.09
C GLU A 168 -41.18 4.68 -29.47
N ASN A 169 -40.92 3.39 -29.22
CA ASN A 169 -39.70 2.73 -29.69
C ASN A 169 -39.71 2.64 -31.22
N LEU A 170 -38.55 2.81 -31.84
CA LEU A 170 -38.41 2.55 -33.27
C LEU A 170 -38.52 1.04 -33.55
N ALA A 171 -39.17 0.69 -34.66
CA ALA A 171 -39.18 -0.69 -35.13
C ALA A 171 -37.75 -1.16 -35.43
N SER A 172 -37.44 -2.44 -35.17
CA SER A 172 -36.10 -3.01 -35.33
C SER A 172 -35.45 -2.73 -36.69
N GLN A 173 -36.22 -2.77 -37.78
CA GLN A 173 -35.73 -2.49 -39.13
C GLN A 173 -35.37 -1.01 -39.33
N ASP A 174 -36.21 -0.10 -38.82
CA ASP A 174 -35.95 1.35 -38.88
C ASP A 174 -34.78 1.74 -37.99
N SER A 175 -34.65 1.09 -36.82
CA SER A 175 -33.51 1.24 -35.91
C SER A 175 -32.20 0.82 -36.56
N ALA A 176 -32.16 -0.36 -37.19
CA ALA A 176 -30.97 -0.82 -37.89
C ALA A 176 -30.54 0.14 -39.01
N ALA A 177 -31.49 0.59 -39.83
CA ALA A 177 -31.23 1.57 -40.89
C ALA A 177 -30.77 2.93 -40.35
N LEU A 178 -31.29 3.36 -39.20
CA LEU A 178 -30.86 4.59 -38.52
C LEU A 178 -29.41 4.46 -38.05
N VAL A 179 -29.04 3.36 -37.39
CA VAL A 179 -27.68 3.14 -36.88
C VAL A 179 -26.67 3.18 -38.04
N ASP A 180 -26.97 2.49 -39.15
CA ASP A 180 -26.09 2.49 -40.31
C ASP A 180 -25.94 3.91 -40.88
N ALA A 181 -27.04 4.68 -41.01
CA ALA A 181 -27.00 6.06 -41.51
C ALA A 181 -26.23 7.01 -40.57
N VAL A 182 -26.41 6.89 -39.26
CA VAL A 182 -25.69 7.69 -38.25
C VAL A 182 -24.20 7.34 -38.27
N GLN A 183 -23.85 6.05 -38.36
CA GLN A 183 -22.47 5.62 -38.44
C GLN A 183 -21.78 6.15 -39.70
N THR A 184 -22.41 6.02 -40.88
CA THR A 184 -21.89 6.59 -42.13
C THR A 184 -21.68 8.10 -42.03
N TRP A 185 -22.65 8.84 -41.49
CA TRP A 185 -22.53 10.28 -41.27
C TRP A 185 -21.40 10.64 -40.30
N SER A 186 -21.24 9.87 -39.22
CA SER A 186 -20.25 10.14 -38.16
C SER A 186 -18.80 10.12 -38.65
N TYR A 187 -18.49 9.37 -39.71
CA TYR A 187 -17.18 9.35 -40.34
C TYR A 187 -16.84 10.64 -41.10
N GLY A 188 -17.86 11.37 -41.57
CA GLY A 188 -17.70 12.60 -42.35
C GLY A 188 -17.74 13.88 -41.53
N VAL A 189 -17.89 13.80 -40.21
CA VAL A 189 -18.02 14.97 -39.32
C VAL A 189 -17.04 14.94 -38.15
N ASP A 190 -16.75 16.15 -37.65
CA ASP A 190 -15.95 16.36 -36.46
C ASP A 190 -16.55 15.64 -35.23
N SER A 191 -15.70 15.09 -34.37
CA SER A 191 -16.11 14.40 -33.14
C SER A 191 -17.01 15.23 -32.22
N ARG A 192 -16.88 16.56 -32.23
CA ARG A 192 -17.70 17.52 -31.46
C ARG A 192 -19.17 17.54 -31.90
N GLN A 193 -19.48 17.08 -33.11
CA GLN A 193 -20.84 17.11 -33.67
C GLN A 193 -21.60 15.80 -33.44
N ARG A 194 -20.91 14.69 -33.19
CA ARG A 194 -21.50 13.34 -33.22
C ARG A 194 -22.58 13.09 -32.16
N GLY A 195 -22.54 13.84 -31.05
CA GLY A 195 -23.47 13.69 -29.94
C GLY A 195 -24.87 14.26 -30.19
N PHE A 196 -25.01 15.18 -31.15
CA PHE A 196 -26.26 15.90 -31.43
C PHE A 196 -26.44 16.13 -32.92
N PHE A 197 -27.57 15.69 -33.48
CA PHE A 197 -27.76 15.68 -34.93
C PHE A 197 -29.25 15.77 -35.30
N LEU A 198 -29.52 15.95 -36.59
CA LEU A 198 -30.87 15.93 -37.16
C LEU A 198 -31.06 14.62 -37.94
N ALA A 199 -32.24 14.02 -37.83
CA ALA A 199 -32.62 12.88 -38.64
C ALA A 199 -33.94 13.15 -39.36
N ARG A 200 -34.00 12.77 -40.63
CA ARG A 200 -35.21 12.82 -41.46
C ARG A 200 -35.51 11.43 -42.00
N LYS A 201 -36.73 10.94 -41.80
CA LYS A 201 -37.19 9.68 -42.38
C LYS A 201 -37.68 9.92 -43.82
N LEU A 202 -37.23 9.09 -44.75
CA LEU A 202 -37.62 9.13 -46.16
C LEU A 202 -38.68 8.06 -46.41
N ARG A 203 -39.84 8.46 -46.92
CA ARG A 203 -40.89 7.52 -47.35
C ARG A 203 -40.58 7.05 -48.77
N THR A 204 -40.51 5.74 -48.97
CA THR A 204 -40.39 5.14 -50.31
C THR A 204 -41.75 5.16 -51.01
N ALA A 205 -41.78 5.63 -52.27
CA ALA A 205 -43.02 5.74 -53.06
C ALA A 205 -43.52 4.38 -53.63
N SER A 206 -42.89 3.26 -53.27
CA SER A 206 -43.16 1.92 -53.80
C SER A 206 -43.14 0.90 -52.66
N GLY A 207 -44.28 0.24 -52.44
CA GLY A 207 -44.58 -0.61 -51.29
C GLY A 207 -43.85 -1.95 -51.17
N ASN A 208 -42.59 -2.07 -51.62
CA ASN A 208 -41.85 -3.34 -51.58
C ASN A 208 -40.44 -3.28 -50.95
N SER A 209 -40.18 -2.31 -50.07
CA SER A 209 -39.01 -2.37 -49.17
C SER A 209 -39.41 -2.02 -47.74
N SER A 210 -39.43 -3.03 -46.88
CA SER A 210 -39.86 -2.97 -45.48
C SER A 210 -38.79 -2.34 -44.58
N GLY A 211 -38.31 -1.14 -44.90
CA GLY A 211 -37.37 -0.40 -44.06
C GLY A 211 -37.25 1.05 -44.50
N GLY A 212 -37.51 2.00 -43.58
CA GLY A 212 -37.39 3.43 -43.88
C GLY A 212 -35.94 3.85 -44.09
N SER A 213 -35.65 4.64 -45.14
CA SER A 213 -34.33 5.23 -45.35
C SER A 213 -34.17 6.51 -44.52
N TRP A 214 -33.00 6.73 -43.93
CA TRP A 214 -32.71 7.87 -43.09
C TRP A 214 -31.71 8.81 -43.74
N ARG A 215 -31.95 10.13 -43.59
CA ARG A 215 -30.95 11.17 -43.87
C ARG A 215 -30.53 11.81 -42.55
N ILE A 216 -29.22 11.93 -42.33
CA ILE A 216 -28.62 12.51 -41.12
C ILE A 216 -27.87 13.78 -41.46
N ALA A 217 -27.94 14.80 -40.59
CA ALA A 217 -27.22 16.06 -40.75
C ALA A 217 -26.79 16.65 -39.40
N SER A 218 -25.85 17.59 -39.43
CA SER A 218 -25.46 18.40 -38.27
C SER A 218 -26.59 19.34 -37.85
N LEU A 219 -26.54 19.85 -36.61
CA LEU A 219 -27.54 20.80 -36.11
C LEU A 219 -27.63 22.11 -36.93
N SER A 220 -26.52 22.54 -37.55
CA SER A 220 -26.47 23.73 -38.41
C SER A 220 -27.45 23.66 -39.57
N GLU A 221 -27.69 22.45 -40.09
CA GLU A 221 -28.54 22.26 -41.28
C GLU A 221 -30.02 22.52 -41.02
N TYR A 222 -30.42 22.68 -39.76
CA TYR A 222 -31.78 23.10 -39.42
C TYR A 222 -32.11 24.45 -40.06
N GLU A 223 -31.24 25.44 -39.89
CA GLU A 223 -31.40 26.79 -40.45
C GLU A 223 -31.21 26.81 -41.98
N ASN A 224 -30.47 25.83 -42.52
CA ASN A 224 -30.27 25.65 -43.96
C ASN A 224 -31.43 24.88 -44.64
N GLY A 225 -32.52 24.62 -43.92
CA GLY A 225 -33.73 24.04 -44.51
C GLY A 225 -33.67 22.51 -44.69
N PHE A 226 -32.92 21.78 -43.87
CA PHE A 226 -32.86 20.31 -43.90
C PHE A 226 -34.24 19.62 -43.89
N PHE A 227 -35.18 20.19 -43.13
CA PHE A 227 -36.55 19.68 -43.00
C PHE A 227 -37.53 20.25 -44.05
N THR A 228 -37.07 21.05 -45.00
CA THR A 228 -37.93 21.59 -46.07
C THR A 228 -38.56 20.44 -46.86
N GLY A 229 -39.89 20.49 -47.01
CA GLY A 229 -40.68 19.46 -47.69
C GLY A 229 -40.80 18.12 -46.95
N ALA A 230 -40.35 18.00 -45.69
CA ALA A 230 -40.62 16.82 -44.86
C ALA A 230 -41.96 16.96 -44.13
N ALA A 231 -42.73 15.89 -43.95
CA ALA A 231 -43.90 15.92 -43.06
C ALA A 231 -43.44 16.08 -41.60
N SER A 232 -44.27 16.64 -40.73
CA SER A 232 -43.90 16.95 -39.33
C SER A 232 -43.43 15.73 -38.54
N GLU A 233 -44.05 14.58 -38.81
CA GLU A 233 -43.83 13.29 -38.17
C GLU A 233 -42.53 12.58 -38.59
N ASP A 234 -41.90 13.06 -39.65
CA ASP A 234 -40.65 12.52 -40.20
C ASP A 234 -39.43 13.40 -39.86
N ARG A 235 -39.59 14.40 -38.96
CA ARG A 235 -38.56 15.37 -38.57
C ARG A 235 -38.10 15.13 -37.14
N TYR A 236 -36.86 14.70 -36.95
CA TYR A 236 -36.35 14.34 -35.63
C TYR A 236 -35.11 15.15 -35.26
N VAL A 237 -35.12 15.70 -34.04
CA VAL A 237 -33.94 16.29 -33.40
C VAL A 237 -33.37 15.24 -32.46
N CYS A 238 -32.11 14.88 -32.67
CA CYS A 238 -31.51 13.68 -32.09
C CYS A 238 -30.38 14.02 -31.14
N PHE A 239 -30.21 13.20 -30.11
CA PHE A 239 -29.00 13.19 -29.30
C PHE A 239 -28.64 11.75 -28.91
N ALA A 240 -27.35 11.50 -28.76
CA ALA A 240 -26.84 10.26 -28.19
C ALA A 240 -27.20 10.20 -26.70
N ASP A 241 -28.12 9.32 -26.32
CA ASP A 241 -28.64 9.22 -24.97
C ASP A 241 -27.96 8.07 -24.21
N PRO A 242 -27.02 8.36 -23.29
CA PRO A 242 -26.37 7.33 -22.49
C PRO A 242 -27.29 6.75 -21.40
N SER A 243 -28.42 7.41 -21.09
CA SER A 243 -29.36 6.91 -20.09
C SER A 243 -29.94 5.57 -20.54
N ASN A 244 -30.03 4.59 -19.63
CA ASN A 244 -30.81 3.36 -19.83
C ASN A 244 -32.22 3.44 -19.24
N TYR A 245 -32.53 4.46 -18.43
CA TYR A 245 -33.88 4.66 -17.89
C TYR A 245 -34.92 4.83 -19.00
N GLU A 246 -36.05 4.13 -18.89
CA GLU A 246 -37.16 4.25 -19.83
C GLU A 246 -37.79 5.65 -19.78
N ASN A 247 -38.03 6.16 -18.57
CA ASN A 247 -38.78 7.40 -18.30
C ASN A 247 -37.91 8.66 -18.16
N ALA A 248 -36.58 8.53 -18.13
CA ALA A 248 -35.68 9.65 -17.88
C ALA A 248 -34.61 9.78 -18.99
N PRO A 249 -34.76 10.71 -19.94
CA PRO A 249 -33.69 11.03 -20.90
C PRO A 249 -32.45 11.54 -20.18
N GLY A 250 -31.30 11.36 -20.80
CA GLY A 250 -30.06 11.87 -20.26
C GLY A 250 -30.06 13.38 -19.99
N TRP A 251 -29.18 13.79 -19.09
CA TRP A 251 -29.03 15.17 -18.61
C TRP A 251 -28.93 16.26 -19.69
N MET A 252 -28.15 15.99 -20.75
CA MET A 252 -27.83 16.90 -21.85
C MET A 252 -29.04 17.37 -22.66
N LEU A 253 -30.16 16.63 -22.63
CA LEU A 253 -31.38 17.00 -23.35
C LEU A 253 -31.90 18.37 -22.87
N ARG A 254 -31.65 18.74 -21.61
CA ARG A 254 -32.03 20.08 -21.08
C ARG A 254 -31.44 21.20 -21.93
N ASN A 255 -30.15 21.11 -22.26
CA ASN A 255 -29.45 22.13 -23.03
C ASN A 255 -29.88 22.13 -24.50
N LEU A 256 -30.09 20.95 -25.09
CA LEU A 256 -30.60 20.83 -26.46
C LEU A 256 -31.99 21.46 -26.62
N LEU A 257 -32.88 21.28 -25.64
CA LEU A 257 -34.23 21.87 -25.67
C LEU A 257 -34.20 23.40 -25.53
N VAL A 258 -33.20 23.94 -24.85
CA VAL A 258 -32.98 25.40 -24.81
C VAL A 258 -32.57 25.91 -26.19
N LEU A 259 -31.68 25.20 -26.91
CA LEU A 259 -31.33 25.54 -28.29
C LEU A 259 -32.57 25.55 -29.19
N VAL A 260 -33.35 24.46 -29.15
CA VAL A 260 -34.59 24.30 -29.93
C VAL A 260 -35.57 25.46 -29.69
N LYS A 261 -35.75 25.86 -28.43
CA LYS A 261 -36.68 26.94 -28.08
C LYS A 261 -36.14 28.31 -28.45
N GLN A 262 -34.94 28.61 -27.95
CA GLN A 262 -34.37 29.96 -27.95
C GLN A 262 -33.90 30.37 -29.35
N ARG A 263 -33.30 29.45 -30.10
CA ARG A 263 -32.71 29.75 -31.41
C ARG A 263 -33.66 29.43 -32.55
N TRP A 264 -34.31 28.27 -32.51
CA TRP A 264 -35.22 27.85 -33.58
C TRP A 264 -36.66 28.35 -33.40
N GLY A 265 -37.00 28.89 -32.23
CA GLY A 265 -38.35 29.40 -31.97
C GLY A 265 -39.43 28.32 -31.98
N LEU A 266 -39.06 27.07 -31.72
CA LEU A 266 -40.00 25.95 -31.73
C LEU A 266 -40.64 25.77 -30.36
N ASP A 267 -41.98 25.70 -30.35
CA ASP A 267 -42.77 25.31 -29.17
C ASP A 267 -43.16 23.82 -29.18
N ARG A 268 -42.96 23.13 -30.31
CA ARG A 268 -43.20 21.69 -30.47
C ARG A 268 -42.03 21.04 -31.21
N VAL A 269 -41.58 19.89 -30.72
CA VAL A 269 -40.45 19.16 -31.30
C VAL A 269 -40.58 17.65 -31.11
N GLN A 270 -40.11 16.87 -32.07
CA GLN A 270 -39.91 15.43 -31.89
C GLN A 270 -38.43 15.16 -31.57
N ILE A 271 -38.18 14.64 -30.37
CA ILE A 271 -36.86 14.25 -29.91
C ILE A 271 -36.66 12.75 -30.16
N LEU A 272 -35.58 12.38 -30.84
CA LEU A 272 -35.14 11.00 -30.95
C LEU A 272 -33.97 10.75 -29.97
N ARG A 273 -34.23 9.91 -28.97
CA ARG A 273 -33.23 9.40 -28.03
C ARG A 273 -32.46 8.29 -28.72
N TYR A 274 -31.30 8.60 -29.28
CA TYR A 274 -30.48 7.63 -29.98
C TYR A 274 -29.74 6.75 -28.96
N ARG A 275 -30.08 5.46 -28.92
CA ARG A 275 -29.63 4.48 -27.90
C ARG A 275 -29.13 3.16 -28.50
N ASP A 276 -29.17 3.04 -29.82
CA ASP A 276 -28.74 1.84 -30.51
C ASP A 276 -27.25 1.91 -30.84
N VAL A 277 -26.61 0.74 -30.82
CA VAL A 277 -25.19 0.55 -31.16
C VAL A 277 -25.08 -0.53 -32.21
N GLN A 278 -24.03 -0.50 -33.04
CA GLN A 278 -23.91 -1.37 -34.20
C GLN A 278 -24.05 -2.86 -33.87
N SER A 279 -23.51 -3.30 -32.74
CA SER A 279 -23.58 -4.69 -32.28
C SER A 279 -24.97 -5.15 -31.83
N LYS A 280 -25.91 -4.23 -31.61
CA LYS A 280 -27.27 -4.50 -31.10
C LYS A 280 -28.34 -3.67 -31.83
N ARG A 281 -28.07 -3.31 -33.09
CA ARG A 281 -28.88 -2.36 -33.89
C ARG A 281 -30.31 -2.82 -34.16
N ASP A 282 -30.56 -4.13 -34.04
CA ASP A 282 -31.84 -4.81 -34.23
C ASP A 282 -32.76 -4.76 -32.98
N GLN A 283 -32.24 -4.34 -31.82
CA GLN A 283 -33.00 -4.31 -30.56
C GLN A 283 -34.01 -3.15 -30.48
N GLY A 284 -33.89 -2.12 -31.33
CA GLY A 284 -34.87 -1.02 -31.39
C GLY A 284 -34.97 -0.22 -30.09
N ARG A 285 -33.83 0.11 -29.46
CA ARG A 285 -33.79 0.83 -28.17
C ARG A 285 -33.98 2.34 -28.32
N SER A 286 -33.76 2.89 -29.51
CA SER A 286 -33.98 4.32 -29.75
C SER A 286 -35.47 4.66 -29.68
N MET A 287 -35.77 5.78 -29.03
CA MET A 287 -37.15 6.16 -28.71
C MET A 287 -37.46 7.56 -29.19
N VAL A 288 -38.66 7.76 -29.72
CA VAL A 288 -39.17 9.09 -30.10
C VAL A 288 -40.05 9.63 -28.98
N ILE A 289 -39.76 10.85 -28.52
CA ILE A 289 -40.59 11.59 -27.57
C ILE A 289 -41.06 12.88 -28.23
N ARG A 290 -42.38 13.11 -28.25
CA ARG A 290 -42.98 14.36 -28.72
C ARG A 290 -43.09 15.32 -27.53
N LEU A 291 -42.52 16.52 -27.65
CA LEU A 291 -42.50 17.52 -26.59
C LEU A 291 -43.17 18.80 -27.04
N GLU A 292 -43.87 19.44 -26.11
CA GLU A 292 -44.46 20.76 -26.27
C GLU A 292 -44.07 21.66 -25.09
N SER A 293 -43.75 22.92 -25.37
CA SER A 293 -43.54 23.95 -24.36
C SER A 293 -44.91 24.42 -23.88
N LYS A 294 -45.23 24.31 -22.58
CA LYS A 294 -46.51 24.78 -22.03
C LYS A 294 -46.68 26.28 -22.32
N LEU A 295 -47.68 26.67 -23.09
CA LEU A 295 -48.13 28.06 -23.12
C LEU A 295 -48.75 28.38 -21.74
N VAL A 296 -48.33 29.50 -21.13
CA VAL A 296 -49.03 30.05 -19.96
C VAL A 296 -50.46 30.36 -20.41
N GLY A 297 -51.45 29.76 -19.75
CA GLY A 297 -52.84 29.78 -20.18
C GLY A 297 -53.45 31.18 -20.36
N ASP A 298 -54.42 31.24 -21.26
CA ASP A 298 -55.30 32.37 -21.62
C ASP A 298 -56.20 32.91 -20.47
N GLU A 299 -55.69 33.07 -19.24
CA GLU A 299 -56.43 33.71 -18.13
C GLU A 299 -55.69 34.88 -17.47
N ALA A 300 -54.76 35.54 -18.18
CA ALA A 300 -54.29 36.86 -17.81
C ALA A 300 -54.52 37.84 -18.95
N SER A 301 -55.26 38.90 -18.64
CA SER A 301 -55.77 39.96 -19.51
C SER A 301 -54.91 40.31 -20.74
N SER A 302 -55.61 40.60 -21.82
CA SER A 302 -55.19 41.19 -23.10
C SER A 302 -54.54 42.58 -23.02
N THR A 303 -53.69 42.84 -22.02
CA THR A 303 -53.02 44.14 -21.81
C THR A 303 -51.50 44.05 -21.58
N ALA A 304 -50.88 42.87 -21.78
CA ALA A 304 -49.42 42.71 -21.67
C ALA A 304 -48.75 42.15 -22.94
N LYS A 305 -49.34 42.35 -24.13
CA LYS A 305 -48.64 42.11 -25.42
C LYS A 305 -47.73 43.31 -25.73
N SER A 306 -46.67 43.49 -24.96
CA SER A 306 -45.50 44.34 -25.27
C SER A 306 -44.54 44.44 -24.08
N GLN A 307 -44.02 43.32 -23.59
CA GLN A 307 -42.76 43.30 -22.84
C GLN A 307 -42.09 41.94 -23.04
N GLN A 308 -41.44 41.79 -24.20
CA GLN A 308 -40.34 40.85 -24.34
C GLN A 308 -39.29 41.19 -23.27
N ILE A 309 -39.12 40.35 -22.25
CA ILE A 309 -37.88 40.33 -21.48
C ILE A 309 -36.88 39.51 -22.32
N SER A 310 -36.38 40.11 -23.40
CA SER A 310 -35.28 39.57 -24.18
C SER A 310 -33.97 39.80 -23.40
N GLY A 311 -33.36 38.74 -22.87
CA GLY A 311 -31.94 38.78 -22.45
C GLY A 311 -31.59 38.34 -21.02
N GLN A 312 -32.53 37.89 -20.18
CA GLN A 312 -32.17 37.30 -18.88
C GLN A 312 -31.79 35.83 -19.04
N ILE A 313 -30.63 35.44 -18.50
CA ILE A 313 -30.15 34.06 -18.54
C ILE A 313 -31.07 33.16 -17.68
N PRO A 314 -31.51 31.99 -18.19
CA PRO A 314 -32.34 31.09 -17.40
C PRO A 314 -31.59 30.49 -16.20
N LYS A 315 -32.35 29.91 -15.26
CA LYS A 315 -31.78 29.20 -14.11
C LYS A 315 -30.83 28.09 -14.57
N ILE A 316 -29.65 28.02 -13.94
CA ILE A 316 -28.64 26.99 -14.20
C ILE A 316 -28.49 26.09 -12.97
N THR A 317 -28.38 24.79 -13.18
CA THR A 317 -28.11 23.77 -12.14
C THR A 317 -27.14 22.71 -12.67
N GLY A 318 -26.57 21.86 -11.80
CA GLY A 318 -25.74 20.76 -12.31
C GLY A 318 -24.68 20.19 -11.38
N TRP A 319 -24.49 20.71 -10.17
CA TRP A 319 -23.55 20.12 -9.21
C TRP A 319 -23.88 18.65 -8.92
N GLU A 320 -22.88 17.79 -9.06
CA GLU A 320 -23.01 16.35 -8.85
C GLU A 320 -23.29 16.06 -7.37
N ARG A 321 -24.09 15.04 -7.09
CA ARG A 321 -24.29 14.52 -5.74
C ARG A 321 -23.23 13.46 -5.42
N ASN A 322 -22.81 13.40 -4.17
CA ASN A 322 -21.98 12.31 -3.69
C ASN A 322 -22.81 11.02 -3.53
N PRO A 323 -22.19 9.85 -3.26
CA PRO A 323 -22.92 8.60 -3.03
C PRO A 323 -23.96 8.65 -1.90
N ALA A 324 -23.83 9.59 -0.96
CA ALA A 324 -24.80 9.84 0.12
C ALA A 324 -25.95 10.79 -0.30
N GLY A 325 -26.06 11.14 -1.58
CA GLY A 325 -27.11 12.01 -2.12
C GLY A 325 -26.96 13.51 -1.81
N LYS A 326 -25.86 13.92 -1.17
CA LYS A 326 -25.62 15.32 -0.78
C LYS A 326 -24.86 16.07 -1.89
N LEU A 327 -25.14 17.36 -2.01
CA LEU A 327 -24.38 18.28 -2.89
C LEU A 327 -23.07 18.65 -2.20
N ALA A 328 -22.07 17.78 -2.33
CA ALA A 328 -20.74 17.95 -1.78
C ALA A 328 -19.69 17.28 -2.65
N GLY A 329 -18.48 17.82 -2.63
CA GLY A 329 -17.32 17.25 -3.32
C GLY A 329 -16.93 15.86 -2.79
N ARG A 330 -16.12 15.16 -3.57
CA ARG A 330 -15.58 13.83 -3.29
C ARG A 330 -14.10 13.92 -2.93
N ILE A 331 -13.62 12.91 -2.21
CA ILE A 331 -12.22 12.76 -1.83
C ILE A 331 -11.78 11.36 -2.23
N VAL A 332 -10.67 11.27 -2.96
CA VAL A 332 -10.02 10.00 -3.28
C VAL A 332 -8.65 9.97 -2.62
N ASN A 333 -8.37 8.89 -1.89
CA ASN A 333 -7.11 8.68 -1.20
C ASN A 333 -6.27 7.66 -1.97
N LEU A 334 -5.15 8.11 -2.55
CA LEU A 334 -4.25 7.28 -3.35
C LEU A 334 -2.91 7.02 -2.66
N THR A 335 -2.79 7.26 -1.34
CA THR A 335 -1.53 7.04 -0.61
C THR A 335 -0.98 5.62 -0.83
N GLU A 336 -1.83 4.59 -0.83
CA GLU A 336 -1.38 3.20 -1.01
C GLU A 336 -0.82 2.90 -2.41
N TYR A 337 -1.20 3.68 -3.42
CA TYR A 337 -0.81 3.47 -4.82
C TYR A 337 0.33 4.39 -5.27
N MET A 338 0.58 5.49 -4.54
CA MET A 338 1.50 6.54 -4.96
C MET A 338 2.65 6.82 -3.99
N ASP A 339 2.58 6.34 -2.74
CA ASP A 339 3.66 6.50 -1.75
C ASP A 339 4.74 5.42 -1.93
N PRO A 340 5.97 5.77 -2.36
CA PRO A 340 7.05 4.79 -2.58
C PRO A 340 7.41 3.97 -1.35
N THR A 341 7.31 4.56 -0.15
CA THR A 341 7.63 3.86 1.10
C THR A 341 6.59 2.79 1.41
N ARG A 342 5.30 3.08 1.17
CA ARG A 342 4.24 2.08 1.33
C ARG A 342 4.30 0.99 0.27
N LEU A 343 4.65 1.33 -0.96
CA LEU A 343 4.83 0.34 -2.03
C LEU A 343 5.96 -0.65 -1.67
N ALA A 344 7.07 -0.15 -1.10
CA ALA A 344 8.15 -1.01 -0.61
C ALA A 344 7.68 -1.91 0.54
N ASP A 345 6.97 -1.37 1.54
CA ASP A 345 6.40 -2.14 2.66
C ASP A 345 5.46 -3.26 2.18
N GLN A 346 4.54 -2.94 1.26
CA GLN A 346 3.62 -3.91 0.67
C GLN A 346 4.35 -5.00 -0.11
N SER A 347 5.39 -4.65 -0.87
CA SER A 347 6.18 -5.62 -1.65
C SER A 347 6.95 -6.60 -0.77
N VAL A 348 7.58 -6.11 0.31
CA VAL A 348 8.28 -6.95 1.29
C VAL A 348 7.29 -7.89 2.00
N ASP A 349 6.18 -7.34 2.52
CA ASP A 349 5.13 -8.14 3.18
C ASP A 349 4.53 -9.20 2.24
N LEU A 350 4.38 -8.89 0.93
CA LEU A 350 3.84 -9.81 -0.06
C LEU A 350 4.75 -11.02 -0.26
N ASN A 351 6.07 -10.83 -0.35
CA ASN A 351 7.02 -11.94 -0.52
C ASN A 351 6.93 -12.96 0.63
N LEU A 352 6.84 -12.47 1.88
CA LEU A 352 6.67 -13.34 3.04
C LEU A 352 5.30 -14.02 3.05
N LYS A 353 4.23 -13.30 2.70
CA LYS A 353 2.88 -13.87 2.56
C LYS A 353 2.83 -14.96 1.49
N LEU A 354 3.58 -14.82 0.40
CA LEU A 354 3.69 -15.85 -0.64
C LEU A 354 4.35 -17.13 -0.12
N MET A 355 5.40 -17.03 0.72
CA MET A 355 5.99 -18.21 1.39
C MET A 355 4.95 -18.93 2.26
N LYS A 356 4.19 -18.17 3.07
CA LYS A 356 3.11 -18.72 3.89
C LYS A 356 2.04 -19.41 3.03
N TRP A 357 1.49 -18.73 2.03
CA TRP A 357 0.37 -19.26 1.24
C TRP A 357 0.75 -20.45 0.36
N ARG A 358 1.97 -20.46 -0.20
CA ARG A 358 2.38 -21.49 -1.17
C ARG A 358 3.07 -22.68 -0.52
N ILE A 359 3.82 -22.48 0.56
CA ILE A 359 4.74 -23.50 1.09
C ILE A 359 4.39 -23.88 2.53
N SER A 360 4.17 -22.91 3.43
CA SER A 360 3.98 -23.19 4.85
C SER A 360 2.78 -22.41 5.45
N PRO A 361 1.54 -22.90 5.28
CA PRO A 361 0.33 -22.17 5.68
C PRO A 361 0.21 -21.87 7.18
N SER A 362 0.79 -22.73 8.03
CA SER A 362 0.81 -22.56 9.49
C SER A 362 1.84 -21.52 9.98
N LEU A 363 2.70 -21.01 9.09
CA LEU A 363 3.70 -19.99 9.41
C LEU A 363 3.04 -18.69 9.94
N ASN A 364 3.48 -18.26 11.12
CA ASN A 364 3.01 -17.04 11.75
C ASN A 364 4.00 -15.89 11.53
N LEU A 365 3.79 -15.16 10.43
CA LEU A 365 4.59 -14.00 10.06
C LEU A 365 4.44 -12.82 11.03
N GLU A 366 3.28 -12.67 11.66
CA GLU A 366 3.03 -11.56 12.60
C GLU A 366 3.89 -11.68 13.86
N LYS A 367 4.08 -12.90 14.38
CA LYS A 367 5.00 -13.11 15.50
C LYS A 367 6.44 -12.71 15.15
N ILE A 368 6.91 -13.05 13.96
CA ILE A 368 8.24 -12.70 13.48
C ILE A 368 8.38 -11.18 13.37
N LYS A 369 7.42 -10.54 12.69
CA LYS A 369 7.37 -9.10 12.44
C LYS A 369 7.46 -8.25 13.71
N HIS A 370 6.77 -8.69 14.77
CA HIS A 370 6.68 -7.97 16.05
C HIS A 370 7.78 -8.33 17.07
N THR A 371 8.62 -9.32 16.79
CA THR A 371 9.72 -9.70 17.70
C THR A 371 10.78 -8.61 17.74
N LYS A 372 11.07 -8.06 18.92
CA LYS A 372 12.09 -7.02 19.10
C LYS A 372 13.46 -7.65 19.32
N CYS A 373 14.39 -7.37 18.41
CA CYS A 373 15.73 -7.97 18.43
C CYS A 373 16.79 -6.97 18.92
N LEU A 374 17.51 -7.32 19.97
CA LEU A 374 18.71 -6.61 20.44
C LEU A 374 19.96 -7.33 19.93
N LEU A 375 20.79 -6.66 19.15
CA LEU A 375 22.04 -7.18 18.61
C LEU A 375 23.23 -6.61 19.39
N LEU A 376 23.83 -7.43 20.26
CA LEU A 376 25.03 -7.09 21.00
C LEU A 376 26.25 -7.41 20.13
N GLY A 377 26.74 -6.39 19.44
CA GLY A 377 27.78 -6.46 18.41
C GLY A 377 27.23 -6.04 17.04
N ALA A 378 27.83 -5.00 16.45
CA ALA A 378 27.54 -4.52 15.10
C ALA A 378 28.66 -4.86 14.10
N GLY A 379 29.54 -5.82 14.45
CA GLY A 379 30.58 -6.34 13.59
C GLY A 379 30.06 -7.27 12.49
N THR A 380 30.89 -8.27 12.12
CA THR A 380 30.59 -9.19 11.01
C THR A 380 29.28 -9.94 11.23
N LEU A 381 29.10 -10.56 12.40
CA LEU A 381 27.88 -11.28 12.74
C LEU A 381 26.67 -10.33 12.81
N GLY A 382 26.77 -9.22 13.55
CA GLY A 382 25.70 -8.23 13.69
C GLY A 382 25.14 -7.74 12.36
N SER A 383 26.04 -7.46 11.41
CA SER A 383 25.66 -6.99 10.08
C SER A 383 24.89 -8.04 9.26
N TYR A 384 25.33 -9.31 9.28
CA TYR A 384 24.62 -10.38 8.55
C TYR A 384 23.31 -10.78 9.25
N VAL A 385 23.32 -10.91 10.58
CA VAL A 385 22.11 -11.20 11.36
C VAL A 385 21.04 -10.15 11.09
N ALA A 386 21.39 -8.86 11.15
CA ALA A 386 20.43 -7.78 10.89
C ALA A 386 19.80 -7.85 9.49
N ARG A 387 20.59 -8.16 8.45
CA ARG A 387 20.07 -8.33 7.08
C ARG A 387 19.13 -9.53 6.97
N ASN A 388 19.45 -10.64 7.63
CA ASN A 388 18.58 -11.82 7.64
C ASN A 388 17.27 -11.56 8.41
N LEU A 389 17.33 -10.87 9.56
CA LEU A 389 16.14 -10.44 10.31
C LEU A 389 15.24 -9.52 9.47
N LEU A 390 15.84 -8.57 8.76
CA LEU A 390 15.12 -7.68 7.85
C LEU A 390 14.43 -8.46 6.73
N GLY A 391 15.11 -9.47 6.16
CA GLY A 391 14.55 -10.37 5.15
C GLY A 391 13.33 -11.16 5.64
N TRP A 392 13.30 -11.51 6.93
CA TRP A 392 12.17 -12.14 7.61
C TRP A 392 11.07 -11.16 8.05
N GLY A 393 11.24 -9.86 7.78
CA GLY A 393 10.24 -8.83 8.08
C GLY A 393 10.25 -8.34 9.52
N VAL A 394 11.30 -8.61 10.30
CA VAL A 394 11.46 -8.07 11.66
C VAL A 394 11.50 -6.54 11.59
N LYS A 395 10.57 -5.89 12.29
CA LYS A 395 10.45 -4.42 12.25
C LYS A 395 11.37 -3.72 13.24
N GLN A 396 11.68 -4.32 14.39
CA GLN A 396 12.41 -3.64 15.47
C GLN A 396 13.79 -4.26 15.73
N ILE A 397 14.86 -3.57 15.35
CA ILE A 397 16.25 -4.03 15.48
C ILE A 397 17.11 -2.94 16.14
N THR A 398 17.69 -3.26 17.30
CA THR A 398 18.56 -2.34 18.05
C THR A 398 19.99 -2.87 18.09
N PHE A 399 20.97 -2.01 17.78
CA PHE A 399 22.39 -2.35 17.84
C PHE A 399 23.06 -1.79 19.10
N VAL A 400 23.99 -2.57 19.65
CA VAL A 400 24.93 -2.17 20.71
C VAL A 400 26.34 -2.50 20.25
N ASP A 401 27.21 -1.50 20.19
CA ASP A 401 28.63 -1.67 19.84
C ASP A 401 29.39 -0.42 20.31
N ASN A 402 30.60 -0.57 20.86
CA ASN A 402 31.44 0.55 21.32
C ASN A 402 32.50 0.98 20.28
N GLY A 403 32.61 0.27 19.15
CA GLY A 403 33.66 0.45 18.17
C GLY A 403 33.31 1.43 17.03
N THR A 404 34.35 1.80 16.29
CA THR A 404 34.26 2.58 15.05
C THR A 404 34.57 1.72 13.82
N VAL A 405 34.05 2.13 12.66
CA VAL A 405 34.28 1.43 11.38
C VAL A 405 35.72 1.67 10.93
N SER A 406 36.49 0.60 10.77
CA SER A 406 37.87 0.65 10.24
C SER A 406 37.96 0.19 8.79
N PHE A 407 39.05 0.54 8.09
CA PHE A 407 39.22 0.24 6.65
C PHE A 407 39.10 -1.24 6.27
N SER A 408 39.38 -2.17 7.19
CA SER A 408 39.24 -3.62 6.94
C SER A 408 37.80 -4.12 7.14
N ASN A 409 36.90 -3.30 7.68
CA ASN A 409 35.55 -3.72 8.06
C ASN A 409 34.59 -3.87 6.86
N PRO A 410 34.47 -2.92 5.90
CA PRO A 410 33.43 -2.96 4.86
C PRO A 410 33.39 -4.25 4.03
N VAL A 411 34.55 -4.89 3.80
CA VAL A 411 34.64 -6.14 3.02
C VAL A 411 34.12 -7.37 3.78
N ARG A 412 33.89 -7.27 5.10
CA ARG A 412 33.39 -8.34 5.97
C ARG A 412 32.07 -7.98 6.66
N GLN A 413 31.79 -6.70 6.82
CA GLN A 413 30.67 -6.17 7.61
C GLN A 413 29.70 -5.46 6.65
N PRO A 414 28.70 -6.17 6.09
CA PRO A 414 27.91 -5.70 4.94
C PRO A 414 26.94 -4.55 5.23
N LEU A 415 27.04 -3.87 6.37
CA LEU A 415 26.32 -2.63 6.66
C LEU A 415 27.20 -1.39 6.50
N PHE A 416 28.50 -1.55 6.28
CA PHE A 416 29.45 -0.45 6.16
C PHE A 416 30.04 -0.36 4.77
N THR A 417 30.38 0.85 4.38
CA THR A 417 31.00 1.22 3.10
C THR A 417 32.36 1.86 3.35
N PHE A 418 33.14 2.06 2.29
CA PHE A 418 34.43 2.76 2.38
C PHE A 418 34.30 4.17 2.97
N ALA A 419 33.21 4.89 2.65
CA ALA A 419 32.97 6.24 3.13
C ALA A 419 32.84 6.29 4.67
N ASP A 420 32.32 5.22 5.27
CA ASP A 420 32.12 5.13 6.71
C ASP A 420 33.44 4.98 7.49
N CYS A 421 34.56 4.69 6.81
CA CYS A 421 35.89 4.59 7.42
C CYS A 421 36.60 5.96 7.52
N LEU A 422 36.12 6.97 6.79
CA LEU A 422 36.77 8.27 6.72
C LEU A 422 36.61 9.04 8.04
N ASN A 423 37.45 10.07 8.25
CA ASN A 423 37.39 10.96 9.41
C ASN A 423 37.46 10.25 10.79
N GLY A 424 38.23 9.17 10.89
CA GLY A 424 38.38 8.39 12.13
C GLY A 424 37.38 7.25 12.29
N GLY A 425 36.50 7.05 11.31
CA GLY A 425 35.53 5.96 11.29
C GLY A 425 34.22 6.33 12.00
N ALA A 426 33.10 6.03 11.35
CA ALA A 426 31.77 6.22 11.92
C ALA A 426 31.54 5.27 13.12
N PRO A 427 30.79 5.68 14.16
CA PRO A 427 30.37 4.77 15.23
C PRO A 427 29.53 3.61 14.67
N LYS A 428 29.95 2.36 14.91
CA LYS A 428 29.36 1.18 14.27
C LYS A 428 27.87 1.03 14.56
N ALA A 429 27.47 1.17 15.83
CA ALA A 429 26.08 0.98 16.23
C ALA A 429 25.13 1.95 15.52
N HIS A 430 25.49 3.25 15.49
CA HIS A 430 24.69 4.28 14.83
C HIS A 430 24.65 4.07 13.32
N ARG A 431 25.82 3.84 12.70
CA ARG A 431 25.89 3.67 11.25
C ARG A 431 25.16 2.41 10.78
N ALA A 432 25.22 1.31 11.54
CA ALA A 432 24.49 0.09 11.23
C ALA A 432 22.96 0.32 11.24
N SER A 433 22.48 1.11 12.20
CA SER A 433 21.06 1.50 12.29
C SER A 433 20.63 2.35 11.09
N GLU A 434 21.44 3.33 10.70
CA GLU A 434 21.19 4.14 9.50
C GLU A 434 21.21 3.28 8.23
N ALA A 435 22.16 2.36 8.09
CA ALA A 435 22.28 1.49 6.93
C ALA A 435 21.04 0.58 6.76
N LEU A 436 20.42 0.13 7.86
CA LEU A 436 19.14 -0.60 7.76
C LEU A 436 18.00 0.29 7.24
N LYS A 437 17.94 1.56 7.66
CA LYS A 437 16.94 2.52 7.15
C LYS A 437 17.16 2.84 5.68
N ASP A 438 18.43 2.90 5.24
CA ASP A 438 18.79 3.06 3.83
C ASP A 438 18.31 1.87 2.99
N ILE A 439 18.37 0.65 3.53
CA ILE A 439 17.91 -0.57 2.86
C ILE A 439 16.37 -0.64 2.84
N TYR A 440 15.72 -0.38 3.96
CA TYR A 440 14.27 -0.43 4.08
C TYR A 440 13.77 0.62 5.08
N PRO A 441 13.17 1.73 4.60
CA PRO A 441 12.76 2.85 5.46
C PRO A 441 11.69 2.52 6.50
N GLY A 442 10.97 1.39 6.34
CA GLY A 442 9.93 0.96 7.26
C GLY A 442 10.42 0.19 8.50
N VAL A 443 11.74 0.03 8.68
CA VAL A 443 12.33 -0.58 9.88
C VAL A 443 12.46 0.43 11.02
N GLU A 444 12.11 0.01 12.23
CA GLU A 444 12.35 0.72 13.47
C GLU A 444 13.70 0.28 14.04
N THR A 445 14.70 1.16 13.97
CA THR A 445 16.05 0.84 14.42
C THR A 445 16.73 1.99 15.13
N SER A 446 17.53 1.63 16.13
CA SER A 446 18.43 2.51 16.88
C SER A 446 19.79 1.84 17.11
N GLY A 447 20.83 2.64 17.24
CA GLY A 447 22.15 2.18 17.68
C GLY A 447 22.53 2.84 19.00
N HIS A 448 23.23 2.10 19.86
CA HIS A 448 23.74 2.59 21.13
C HIS A 448 25.26 2.35 21.20
N LEU A 449 26.01 3.44 21.33
CA LEU A 449 27.44 3.38 21.66
C LEU A 449 27.59 3.03 23.14
N LEU A 450 27.80 1.76 23.42
CA LEU A 450 27.76 1.19 24.77
C LEU A 450 28.80 0.08 24.89
N SER A 451 29.67 0.14 25.90
CA SER A 451 30.56 -0.97 26.23
C SER A 451 29.84 -1.98 27.11
N VAL A 452 30.10 -3.28 26.89
CA VAL A 452 29.59 -4.34 27.78
C VAL A 452 30.70 -4.69 28.77
N PRO A 453 30.47 -4.57 30.08
CA PRO A 453 31.46 -4.93 31.09
C PRO A 453 31.90 -6.39 30.95
N MET A 454 33.22 -6.61 30.86
CA MET A 454 33.82 -7.93 30.62
C MET A 454 34.28 -8.58 31.91
N ALA A 455 33.89 -9.84 32.12
CA ALA A 455 34.31 -10.61 33.29
C ALA A 455 35.85 -10.71 33.39
N GLY A 456 36.41 -10.52 34.59
CA GLY A 456 37.85 -10.60 34.85
C GLY A 456 38.67 -9.36 34.47
N HIS A 457 38.03 -8.28 34.03
CA HIS A 457 38.67 -6.99 33.81
C HIS A 457 38.30 -6.00 34.93
N PRO A 458 39.29 -5.38 35.62
CA PRO A 458 39.01 -4.48 36.72
C PRO A 458 38.27 -3.23 36.24
N ILE A 459 37.31 -2.78 37.05
CA ILE A 459 36.56 -1.55 36.79
C ILE A 459 37.48 -0.34 37.00
N LEU A 460 37.72 0.43 35.94
CA LEU A 460 38.52 1.66 36.01
C LEU A 460 37.70 2.86 36.50
N ASP A 461 36.43 2.93 36.09
CA ASP A 461 35.46 3.98 36.44
C ASP A 461 34.13 3.31 36.80
N GLU A 462 33.81 3.30 38.10
CA GLU A 462 32.61 2.63 38.63
C GLU A 462 31.33 3.31 38.19
N ASP A 463 31.28 4.64 38.18
CA ASP A 463 30.07 5.39 37.81
C ASP A 463 29.75 5.22 36.32
N ALA A 464 30.77 5.29 35.46
CA ALA A 464 30.59 5.06 34.02
C ALA A 464 30.14 3.63 33.73
N THR A 465 30.80 2.63 34.34
CA THR A 465 30.49 1.21 34.12
C THR A 465 29.09 0.86 34.65
N ARG A 466 28.67 1.48 35.77
CA ARG A 466 27.31 1.36 36.29
C ARG A 466 26.28 1.94 35.33
N ALA A 467 26.53 3.13 34.77
CA ALA A 467 25.63 3.73 33.79
C ALA A 467 25.49 2.86 32.53
N GLU A 468 26.59 2.24 32.07
CA GLU A 468 26.57 1.30 30.95
C GLU A 468 25.78 0.04 31.28
N PHE A 469 25.97 -0.52 32.48
CA PHE A 469 25.19 -1.64 32.99
C PHE A 469 23.68 -1.34 33.02
N GLU A 470 23.28 -0.20 33.58
CA GLU A 470 21.87 0.20 33.67
C GLU A 470 21.25 0.43 32.29
N ALA A 471 22.03 0.96 31.34
CA ALA A 471 21.60 1.10 29.95
C ALA A 471 21.42 -0.26 29.26
N LEU A 472 22.37 -1.18 29.45
CA LEU A 472 22.29 -2.54 28.91
C LEU A 472 21.07 -3.28 29.47
N GLN A 473 20.82 -3.19 30.78
CA GLN A 473 19.68 -3.81 31.45
C GLN A 473 18.36 -3.31 30.84
N LYS A 474 18.18 -1.99 30.72
CA LYS A 474 17.00 -1.39 30.07
C LYS A 474 16.80 -1.87 28.64
N LEU A 475 17.88 -2.04 27.89
CA LEU A 475 17.81 -2.57 26.52
C LEU A 475 17.38 -4.03 26.52
N ILE A 476 17.95 -4.88 27.37
CA ILE A 476 17.56 -6.29 27.46
C ILE A 476 16.08 -6.43 27.86
N ASP A 477 15.63 -5.67 28.85
CA ASP A 477 14.23 -5.72 29.32
C ASP A 477 13.23 -5.32 28.24
N LYS A 478 13.59 -4.33 27.40
CA LYS A 478 12.75 -3.81 26.32
C LYS A 478 12.59 -4.77 25.13
N HIS A 479 13.52 -5.70 24.93
CA HIS A 479 13.56 -6.58 23.75
C HIS A 479 13.13 -8.01 24.09
N ASP A 480 12.76 -8.77 23.06
CA ASP A 480 12.24 -10.14 23.20
C ASP A 480 13.35 -11.18 22.96
N ALA A 481 14.20 -10.91 21.96
CA ALA A 481 15.33 -11.75 21.58
C ALA A 481 16.65 -10.97 21.67
N ILE A 482 17.63 -11.55 22.36
CA ILE A 482 18.96 -10.98 22.60
C ILE A 482 19.99 -11.81 21.86
N PHE A 483 20.70 -11.18 20.93
CA PHE A 483 21.74 -11.82 20.14
C PHE A 483 23.13 -11.46 20.71
N LEU A 484 23.88 -12.48 21.11
CA LEU A 484 25.25 -12.37 21.58
C LEU A 484 26.19 -12.57 20.37
N LEU A 485 26.62 -11.46 19.78
CA LEU A 485 27.39 -11.40 18.52
C LEU A 485 28.76 -10.74 18.76
N MET A 486 29.25 -10.92 19.97
CA MET A 486 30.45 -10.28 20.51
C MET A 486 31.70 -11.04 20.07
N ASP A 487 32.85 -10.41 20.20
CA ASP A 487 34.13 -10.90 19.71
C ASP A 487 34.91 -11.75 20.71
N THR A 488 34.59 -11.65 22.00
CA THR A 488 35.25 -12.38 23.08
C THR A 488 34.27 -13.17 23.93
N ARG A 489 34.77 -14.18 24.65
CA ARG A 489 33.97 -14.98 25.57
C ARG A 489 33.55 -14.19 26.81
N GLU A 490 34.45 -13.38 27.36
CA GLU A 490 34.28 -12.63 28.61
C GLU A 490 33.14 -11.61 28.49
N SER A 491 33.00 -11.01 27.30
CA SER A 491 31.97 -10.02 27.01
C SER A 491 30.57 -10.64 26.89
N ARG A 492 30.46 -11.95 26.57
CA ARG A 492 29.18 -12.69 26.52
C ARG A 492 28.61 -13.02 27.90
N TRP A 493 29.43 -12.99 28.96
CA TRP A 493 29.04 -13.48 30.29
C TRP A 493 27.88 -12.67 30.88
N LEU A 494 28.05 -11.36 31.01
CA LEU A 494 27.04 -10.49 31.62
C LEU A 494 25.70 -10.51 30.85
N PRO A 495 25.67 -10.36 29.51
CA PRO A 495 24.44 -10.53 28.74
C PRO A 495 23.77 -11.90 28.90
N THR A 496 24.55 -12.96 29.11
CA THR A 496 24.02 -14.30 29.37
C THR A 496 23.29 -14.35 30.71
N VAL A 497 23.90 -13.82 31.77
CA VAL A 497 23.29 -13.72 33.11
C VAL A 497 22.01 -12.89 33.05
N MET A 498 22.08 -11.69 32.46
CA MET A 498 20.95 -10.77 32.32
C MET A 498 19.80 -11.39 31.52
N GLY A 499 20.08 -11.94 30.35
CA GLY A 499 19.06 -12.52 29.47
C GLY A 499 18.40 -13.74 30.10
N LYS A 500 19.16 -14.58 30.79
CA LYS A 500 18.62 -15.73 31.54
C LYS A 500 17.74 -15.27 32.70
N ALA A 501 18.21 -14.34 33.51
CA ALA A 501 17.47 -13.80 34.66
C ALA A 501 16.18 -13.08 34.25
N ALA A 502 16.15 -12.44 33.08
CA ALA A 502 14.98 -11.74 32.54
C ALA A 502 14.07 -12.64 31.69
N GLY A 503 14.37 -13.94 31.54
CA GLY A 503 13.56 -14.87 30.76
C GLY A 503 13.48 -14.53 29.27
N LYS A 504 14.57 -14.00 28.68
CA LYS A 504 14.64 -13.62 27.26
C LYS A 504 15.12 -14.75 26.37
N ILE A 505 14.73 -14.73 25.08
CA ILE A 505 15.33 -15.63 24.08
C ILE A 505 16.77 -15.17 23.85
N VAL A 506 17.76 -15.93 24.32
CA VAL A 506 19.17 -15.61 24.10
C VAL A 506 19.74 -16.48 22.99
N MET A 507 20.22 -15.82 21.94
CA MET A 507 20.80 -16.42 20.74
C MET A 507 22.30 -16.12 20.72
N ASN A 508 23.15 -17.15 20.72
CA ASN A 508 24.60 -16.98 20.75
C ASN A 508 25.24 -17.52 19.46
N ALA A 509 26.14 -16.74 18.87
CA ALA A 509 27.02 -17.21 17.81
C ALA A 509 28.47 -16.87 18.11
N ALA A 510 29.33 -17.89 17.98
CA ALA A 510 30.78 -17.83 18.19
C ALA A 510 31.49 -18.36 16.95
N LEU A 511 32.63 -17.75 16.61
CA LEU A 511 33.39 -18.07 15.40
C LEU A 511 34.79 -18.54 15.76
N GLY A 512 35.25 -19.58 15.06
CA GLY A 512 36.64 -19.96 14.94
C GLY A 512 37.17 -19.68 13.53
N PHE A 513 38.39 -20.10 13.24
CA PHE A 513 39.01 -19.88 11.92
C PHE A 513 38.16 -20.44 10.77
N ASP A 514 37.73 -21.69 10.86
CA ASP A 514 36.95 -22.41 9.85
C ASP A 514 35.73 -23.15 10.43
N SER A 515 35.38 -22.85 11.68
CA SER A 515 34.26 -23.44 12.40
C SER A 515 33.40 -22.38 13.07
N PHE A 516 32.17 -22.74 13.43
CA PHE A 516 31.27 -21.87 14.18
C PHE A 516 30.38 -22.66 15.14
N VAL A 517 29.89 -21.96 16.16
CA VAL A 517 28.83 -22.45 17.06
C VAL A 517 27.67 -21.47 17.00
N VAL A 518 26.47 -21.99 16.78
CA VAL A 518 25.19 -21.28 16.83
C VAL A 518 24.33 -21.98 17.87
N MET A 519 23.81 -21.26 18.85
CA MET A 519 22.96 -21.87 19.88
C MET A 519 21.92 -20.93 20.46
N ARG A 520 20.89 -21.52 21.05
CA ARG A 520 19.92 -20.83 21.91
C ARG A 520 20.15 -21.22 23.36
N HIS A 521 19.95 -20.33 24.31
CA HIS A 521 19.98 -20.70 25.73
C HIS A 521 18.64 -21.30 26.16
N GLY A 522 18.68 -22.25 27.09
CA GLY A 522 17.46 -22.79 27.70
C GLY A 522 16.76 -21.81 28.62
N ILE A 523 15.43 -21.86 28.62
CA ILE A 523 14.54 -21.17 29.56
C ILE A 523 13.68 -22.20 30.28
N SER A 524 13.27 -21.89 31.51
CA SER A 524 12.31 -22.72 32.24
C SER A 524 10.88 -22.21 32.02
N GLU A 525 9.92 -23.11 31.81
CA GLU A 525 8.49 -22.77 31.64
C GLU A 525 7.84 -22.31 32.95
N THR A 526 8.24 -22.90 34.07
CA THR A 526 7.78 -22.59 35.42
C THR A 526 9.03 -22.24 36.22
N GLY A 527 9.14 -21.01 36.74
CA GLY A 527 10.36 -20.53 37.43
C GLY A 527 10.90 -21.41 38.57
N ASP A 528 10.20 -22.48 38.93
CA ASP A 528 10.52 -23.48 39.95
C ASP A 528 11.27 -24.72 39.41
N ALA A 529 11.34 -24.96 38.09
CA ALA A 529 12.08 -26.08 37.50
C ALA A 529 13.36 -25.59 36.80
N PRO A 530 14.50 -26.29 36.90
CA PRO A 530 15.69 -25.93 36.13
C PRO A 530 15.43 -26.11 34.63
N ALA A 531 15.88 -25.14 33.82
CA ALA A 531 15.77 -25.25 32.36
C ALA A 531 16.54 -26.48 31.86
N ASP A 532 15.96 -27.26 30.94
CA ASP A 532 16.61 -28.51 30.50
C ASP A 532 17.87 -28.24 29.63
N LEU A 533 17.89 -27.11 28.91
CA LEU A 533 19.00 -26.72 28.03
C LEU A 533 19.96 -25.74 28.70
N GLY A 534 21.26 -25.98 28.49
CA GLY A 534 22.34 -25.13 29.02
C GLY A 534 22.51 -23.80 28.28
N CYS A 535 23.36 -22.94 28.83
CA CYS A 535 23.85 -21.75 28.13
C CYS A 535 25.25 -22.00 27.53
N TYR A 536 25.82 -20.97 26.91
CA TYR A 536 27.19 -21.02 26.36
C TYR A 536 28.24 -21.49 27.38
N PHE A 537 28.07 -21.14 28.66
CA PHE A 537 29.00 -21.46 29.76
C PHE A 537 28.70 -22.77 30.50
N CYS A 538 27.69 -23.55 30.11
CA CYS A 538 27.35 -24.80 30.82
C CYS A 538 28.27 -25.97 30.50
N ASN A 539 28.87 -25.99 29.32
CA ASN A 539 29.65 -27.13 28.83
C ASN A 539 31.16 -26.93 29.03
N ASP A 540 31.54 -26.00 29.90
CA ASP A 540 32.93 -25.70 30.22
C ASP A 540 33.13 -25.67 31.74
N VAL A 541 34.25 -26.21 32.20
CA VAL A 541 34.64 -26.33 33.62
C VAL A 541 35.43 -25.12 34.13
N VAL A 542 35.62 -24.09 33.29
CA VAL A 542 36.35 -22.87 33.63
C VAL A 542 35.47 -21.63 33.49
N ALA A 543 35.44 -20.79 34.53
CA ALA A 543 34.78 -19.48 34.47
C ALA A 543 35.51 -18.53 33.51
N PRO A 544 34.81 -17.56 32.89
CA PRO A 544 35.45 -16.60 32.01
C PRO A 544 36.50 -15.78 32.78
N ALA A 545 37.77 -15.95 32.40
CA ALA A 545 38.93 -15.23 32.91
C ALA A 545 39.82 -14.80 31.74
N ASN A 546 40.72 -13.84 31.96
CA ASN A 546 41.58 -13.23 30.93
C ASN A 546 42.31 -14.29 30.06
N SER A 547 41.78 -14.55 28.85
CA SER A 547 42.16 -15.68 28.00
C SER A 547 43.12 -15.28 26.86
N ILE A 548 44.39 -14.98 27.21
CA ILE A 548 45.45 -14.73 26.21
C ILE A 548 46.20 -16.02 25.77
N LYS A 549 45.91 -17.19 26.37
CA LYS A 549 46.56 -18.46 26.02
C LYS A 549 45.56 -19.59 25.76
N ASP A 550 45.64 -20.17 24.56
CA ASP A 550 45.26 -21.54 24.19
C ASP A 550 43.81 -21.91 23.77
N GLN A 551 43.00 -21.01 23.17
CA GLN A 551 41.73 -21.42 22.52
C GLN A 551 41.54 -20.84 21.11
N THR A 552 41.10 -21.66 20.14
CA THR A 552 40.91 -21.29 18.72
C THR A 552 39.52 -20.75 18.38
N LEU A 553 38.55 -20.88 19.29
CA LEU A 553 37.18 -20.38 19.17
C LEU A 553 37.04 -19.10 20.00
N ASP A 554 36.37 -18.06 19.48
CA ASP A 554 36.23 -16.73 20.12
C ASP A 554 37.54 -15.92 20.25
N GLN A 555 38.63 -16.26 19.53
CA GLN A 555 39.76 -15.35 19.35
C GLN A 555 39.62 -14.53 18.06
N GLN A 556 39.47 -13.21 18.22
CA GLN A 556 39.52 -12.17 17.18
C GLN A 556 38.80 -12.53 15.86
N CYS A 557 37.52 -12.14 15.73
CA CYS A 557 36.68 -12.40 14.55
C CYS A 557 37.25 -11.94 13.19
N THR A 558 38.36 -11.19 13.17
CA THR A 558 39.10 -10.76 11.98
C THR A 558 39.86 -11.89 11.27
N VAL A 559 40.27 -12.94 11.99
CA VAL A 559 41.04 -14.07 11.45
C VAL A 559 40.15 -15.29 11.21
N THR A 560 39.00 -15.07 10.56
CA THR A 560 38.05 -16.13 10.19
C THR A 560 37.90 -16.22 8.67
N ARG A 561 37.67 -17.44 8.15
CA ARG A 561 37.31 -17.65 6.74
C ARG A 561 36.03 -16.84 6.45
N PRO A 562 35.99 -15.98 5.40
CA PRO A 562 34.91 -15.01 5.22
C PRO A 562 33.48 -15.60 5.19
N GLY A 563 33.31 -16.83 4.69
CA GLY A 563 31.99 -17.48 4.62
C GLY A 563 31.41 -17.93 5.97
N VAL A 564 32.25 -18.11 7.00
CA VAL A 564 31.84 -18.67 8.31
C VAL A 564 30.77 -17.79 8.96
N ALA A 565 31.01 -16.47 9.01
CA ALA A 565 30.10 -15.54 9.67
C ALA A 565 28.73 -15.45 8.98
N ALA A 566 28.69 -15.50 7.64
CA ALA A 566 27.44 -15.48 6.89
C ALA A 566 26.60 -16.74 7.16
N ILE A 567 27.23 -17.92 7.16
CA ILE A 567 26.56 -19.20 7.45
C ILE A 567 26.04 -19.21 8.89
N ALA A 568 26.89 -18.86 9.87
CA ALA A 568 26.50 -18.81 11.27
C ALA A 568 25.33 -17.84 11.50
N SER A 569 25.38 -16.66 10.89
CA SER A 569 24.32 -15.65 11.00
C SER A 569 23.00 -16.10 10.39
N ALA A 570 23.04 -16.82 9.27
CA ALA A 570 21.84 -17.39 8.65
C ALA A 570 21.20 -18.45 9.56
N LEU A 571 22.00 -19.42 10.02
CA LEU A 571 21.53 -20.48 10.92
C LEU A 571 20.98 -19.93 12.24
N LEU A 572 21.59 -18.88 12.78
CA LEU A 572 21.14 -18.25 14.03
C LEU A 572 19.77 -17.59 13.88
N VAL A 573 19.53 -16.89 12.76
CA VAL A 573 18.24 -16.25 12.49
C VAL A 573 17.16 -17.30 12.16
N GLU A 574 17.47 -18.31 11.34
CA GLU A 574 16.53 -19.41 11.07
C GLU A 574 16.15 -20.17 12.36
N LEU A 575 17.11 -20.34 13.27
CA LEU A 575 16.84 -20.92 14.59
C LEU A 575 15.91 -20.04 15.42
N LEU A 576 16.14 -18.72 15.47
CA LEU A 576 15.22 -17.80 16.15
C LEU A 576 13.82 -17.89 15.56
N VAL A 577 13.67 -17.83 14.24
CA VAL A 577 12.36 -17.88 13.59
C VAL A 577 11.67 -19.20 13.94
N SER A 578 12.40 -20.32 13.94
CA SER A 578 11.87 -21.62 14.36
C SER A 578 11.41 -21.63 15.83
N ILE A 579 12.19 -21.04 16.76
CA ILE A 579 11.78 -20.88 18.16
C ILE A 579 10.46 -20.10 18.26
N ILE A 580 10.32 -18.99 17.53
CA ILE A 580 9.12 -18.14 17.55
C ILE A 580 7.87 -18.89 17.05
N GLN A 581 8.05 -19.79 16.10
CA GLN A 581 6.97 -20.62 15.56
C GLN A 581 6.55 -21.75 16.50
N HIS A 582 7.46 -22.24 17.35
CA HIS A 582 7.16 -23.31 18.28
C HIS A 582 6.12 -22.88 19.35
N PRO A 583 5.14 -23.72 19.72
CA PRO A 583 4.13 -23.37 20.72
C PRO A 583 4.72 -22.95 22.08
N GLN A 584 5.80 -23.61 22.52
CA GLN A 584 6.50 -23.31 23.77
C GLN A 584 7.55 -22.17 23.64
N GLY A 585 7.70 -21.59 22.45
CA GLY A 585 8.64 -20.48 22.23
C GLY A 585 10.05 -20.79 22.73
N ALA A 586 10.58 -19.91 23.59
CA ALA A 586 11.91 -20.02 24.19
C ALA A 586 12.17 -21.33 24.94
N ALA A 587 11.12 -21.94 25.49
CA ALA A 587 11.20 -23.18 26.26
C ALA A 587 11.11 -24.45 25.40
N ALA A 588 11.05 -24.33 24.07
CA ALA A 588 10.98 -25.47 23.16
C ALA A 588 12.09 -26.52 23.48
N PRO A 589 11.76 -27.82 23.52
CA PRO A 589 12.75 -28.87 23.74
C PRO A 589 13.70 -28.96 22.53
N ALA A 590 14.91 -29.48 22.77
CA ALA A 590 15.78 -29.87 21.68
C ALA A 590 15.34 -31.24 21.13
N PRO A 591 15.46 -31.48 19.81
CA PRO A 591 15.18 -32.80 19.26
C PRO A 591 16.14 -33.85 19.85
N ALA A 592 15.61 -35.04 20.13
CA ALA A 592 16.37 -36.16 20.65
C ALA A 592 17.25 -36.79 19.55
N THR A 593 16.77 -36.80 18.30
CA THR A 593 17.51 -37.32 17.14
C THR A 593 17.44 -36.39 15.94
N ARG A 594 18.39 -36.51 15.01
CA ARG A 594 18.36 -35.79 13.71
C ARG A 594 17.17 -36.20 12.83
N SER A 595 16.56 -37.34 13.13
CA SER A 595 15.42 -37.94 12.43
C SER A 595 14.09 -37.70 13.14
N ASP A 596 14.05 -36.89 14.20
CA ASP A 596 12.80 -36.60 14.90
C ASP A 596 11.78 -36.01 13.93
N ASP A 597 10.54 -36.48 14.04
CA ASP A 597 9.45 -35.97 13.23
C ASP A 597 9.22 -34.49 13.59
N ARG A 598 9.26 -33.65 12.57
CA ARG A 598 9.00 -32.21 12.68
C ARG A 598 7.56 -31.91 13.12
N GLY A 599 6.67 -32.89 13.11
CA GLY A 599 5.25 -32.73 13.39
C GLY A 599 4.64 -31.61 12.54
N ASP A 600 3.81 -30.78 13.16
CA ASP A 600 3.14 -29.65 12.50
C ASP A 600 3.99 -28.36 12.47
N HIS A 601 5.27 -28.42 12.88
CA HIS A 601 6.11 -27.22 12.93
C HIS A 601 6.41 -26.67 11.52
N PRO A 602 6.14 -25.38 11.24
CA PRO A 602 6.14 -24.83 9.87
C PRO A 602 7.52 -24.77 9.21
N LEU A 603 8.61 -24.85 9.99
CA LEU A 603 9.99 -24.63 9.53
C LEU A 603 10.96 -25.77 9.88
N GLY A 604 10.48 -26.85 10.50
CA GLY A 604 11.33 -28.00 10.88
C GLY A 604 11.78 -28.00 12.35
N LEU A 605 13.01 -28.44 12.61
CA LEU A 605 13.51 -28.72 13.97
C LEU A 605 13.97 -27.45 14.71
N VAL A 606 13.97 -27.51 16.05
CA VAL A 606 14.46 -26.44 16.93
C VAL A 606 15.68 -26.91 17.76
N PRO A 607 16.85 -27.09 17.13
CA PRO A 607 18.05 -27.60 17.82
C PRO A 607 18.50 -26.69 18.96
N HIS A 608 19.25 -27.25 19.91
CA HIS A 608 19.90 -26.47 20.97
C HIS A 608 21.17 -25.76 20.44
N GLN A 609 22.13 -26.54 19.93
CA GLN A 609 23.37 -26.06 19.33
C GLN A 609 23.54 -26.63 17.92
N ILE A 610 24.11 -25.84 17.02
CA ILE A 610 24.59 -26.23 15.71
C ILE A 610 26.06 -25.86 15.64
N ARG A 611 26.92 -26.85 15.39
CA ARG A 611 28.36 -26.67 15.18
C ARG A 611 28.69 -26.96 13.73
N GLY A 612 29.25 -25.99 13.04
CA GLY A 612 29.61 -26.15 11.62
C GLY A 612 31.12 -26.14 11.41
N PHE A 613 31.57 -26.94 10.45
CA PHE A 613 32.98 -27.10 10.09
C PHE A 613 33.14 -26.96 8.58
N LEU A 614 33.75 -25.87 8.12
CA LEU A 614 33.93 -25.59 6.68
C LEU A 614 35.08 -26.38 6.05
N ALA A 615 35.89 -27.07 6.86
CA ALA A 615 36.89 -28.01 6.35
C ALA A 615 36.22 -29.26 5.75
N THR A 616 35.16 -29.76 6.39
CA THR A 616 34.41 -30.96 5.98
C THR A 616 33.04 -30.65 5.38
N PHE A 617 32.59 -29.38 5.44
CA PHE A 617 31.24 -28.94 5.04
C PHE A 617 30.12 -29.63 5.84
N GLU A 618 30.36 -29.89 7.12
CA GLU A 618 29.44 -30.59 8.01
C GLU A 618 28.81 -29.67 9.06
N ASN A 619 27.53 -29.90 9.36
CA ASN A 619 26.82 -29.28 10.47
C ASN A 619 26.36 -30.37 11.47
N MET A 620 26.74 -30.22 12.73
CA MET A 620 26.39 -31.13 13.81
C MET A 620 25.45 -30.47 14.81
N THR A 621 24.32 -31.10 15.08
CA THR A 621 23.44 -30.72 16.18
C THR A 621 23.91 -31.35 17.49
N VAL A 622 24.04 -30.53 18.54
CA VAL A 622 24.47 -30.97 19.87
C VAL A 622 23.49 -30.44 20.91
N THR A 623 23.12 -31.29 21.87
CA THR A 623 22.30 -30.92 23.02
C THR A 623 23.18 -30.97 24.26
N GLY A 624 23.10 -29.95 25.11
CA GLY A 624 23.89 -29.81 26.32
C GLY A 624 22.94 -29.40 27.43
N LYS A 625 22.99 -30.12 28.55
CA LYS A 625 22.08 -29.89 29.67
C LYS A 625 22.49 -28.63 30.44
N SER A 626 21.53 -28.04 31.16
CA SER A 626 21.88 -27.04 32.15
C SER A 626 22.76 -27.65 33.24
N TYR A 627 23.67 -26.83 33.74
CA TYR A 627 24.64 -27.24 34.76
C TYR A 627 24.40 -26.44 36.04
N SER A 628 24.18 -27.14 37.15
CA SER A 628 23.82 -26.55 38.44
C SER A 628 24.89 -25.63 39.02
N CYS A 629 26.16 -25.83 38.65
CA CYS A 629 27.29 -24.99 39.07
C CYS A 629 27.79 -24.06 37.96
N CYS A 630 26.99 -23.84 36.90
CA CYS A 630 27.35 -22.94 35.81
C CYS A 630 27.61 -21.52 36.33
N SER A 631 28.71 -20.92 35.90
CA SER A 631 29.12 -19.55 36.25
C SER A 631 28.23 -18.45 35.69
N ALA A 632 27.24 -18.77 34.83
CA ALA A 632 26.37 -17.78 34.22
C ALA A 632 24.87 -18.04 34.40
N CYS A 633 24.40 -19.29 34.29
CA CYS A 633 22.96 -19.60 34.29
C CYS A 633 22.50 -20.52 35.42
N SER A 634 23.37 -20.83 36.40
CA SER A 634 22.94 -21.54 37.60
C SER A 634 21.97 -20.67 38.43
N ASP A 635 21.06 -21.33 39.14
CA ASP A 635 20.05 -20.64 39.96
C ASP A 635 20.69 -19.74 41.01
N LYS A 636 21.86 -20.14 41.55
CA LYS A 636 22.63 -19.33 42.50
C LYS A 636 23.09 -18.00 41.88
N VAL A 637 23.59 -18.04 40.65
CA VAL A 637 24.09 -16.86 39.93
C VAL A 637 22.94 -15.95 39.50
N THR A 638 21.89 -16.52 38.91
CA THR A 638 20.75 -15.72 38.44
C THR A 638 19.97 -15.10 39.60
N SER A 639 19.79 -15.81 40.71
CA SER A 639 19.14 -15.28 41.92
C SER A 639 19.97 -14.17 42.55
N ALA A 640 21.30 -14.35 42.69
CA ALA A 640 22.18 -13.31 43.21
C ALA A 640 22.13 -12.04 42.35
N TYR A 641 22.10 -12.17 41.02
CA TYR A 641 21.92 -11.04 40.12
C TYR A 641 20.55 -10.36 40.30
N GLN A 642 19.46 -11.13 40.40
CA GLN A 642 18.11 -10.60 40.60
C GLN A 642 17.97 -9.85 41.93
N GLU A 643 18.61 -10.34 42.99
CA GLU A 643 18.54 -9.75 44.33
C GLU A 643 19.46 -8.53 44.50
N GLN A 644 20.69 -8.59 43.96
CA GLN A 644 21.74 -7.60 44.24
C GLN A 644 22.03 -6.66 43.05
N GLY A 645 21.56 -6.98 41.85
CA GLY A 645 21.72 -6.15 40.65
C GLY A 645 23.17 -5.74 40.38
N TRP A 646 23.43 -4.42 40.37
CA TRP A 646 24.76 -3.85 40.14
C TRP A 646 25.80 -4.34 41.14
N ASP A 647 25.45 -4.52 42.42
CA ASP A 647 26.41 -4.92 43.44
C ASP A 647 26.97 -6.33 43.17
N PHE A 648 26.14 -7.24 42.65
CA PHE A 648 26.59 -8.56 42.20
C PHE A 648 27.58 -8.44 41.04
N VAL A 649 27.25 -7.64 40.03
CA VAL A 649 28.11 -7.45 38.84
C VAL A 649 29.43 -6.81 39.24
N ARG A 650 29.41 -5.77 40.08
CA ARG A 650 30.62 -5.11 40.57
C ARG A 650 31.57 -6.12 41.26
N LYS A 651 31.04 -7.00 42.12
CA LYS A 651 31.84 -8.05 42.76
C LYS A 651 32.36 -9.04 41.73
N ALA A 652 31.51 -9.52 40.83
CA ALA A 652 31.91 -10.48 39.79
C ALA A 652 33.01 -9.97 38.84
N LEU A 653 33.08 -8.65 38.59
CA LEU A 653 34.12 -8.06 37.74
C LEU A 653 35.44 -7.82 38.49
N ASN A 654 35.37 -7.43 39.77
CA ASN A 654 36.56 -7.03 40.55
C ASN A 654 37.16 -8.15 41.42
N GLU A 655 36.34 -9.08 41.90
CA GLU A 655 36.75 -10.14 42.83
C GLU A 655 37.01 -11.45 42.09
N ARG A 656 38.30 -11.78 41.91
CA ARG A 656 38.71 -13.03 41.25
C ARG A 656 38.24 -14.24 42.07
N GLY A 657 37.56 -15.19 41.43
CA GLY A 657 37.05 -16.39 42.09
C GLY A 657 35.64 -16.26 42.68
N TYR A 658 35.07 -15.04 42.73
CA TYR A 658 33.76 -14.81 43.36
C TYR A 658 32.63 -15.60 42.66
N VAL A 659 32.63 -15.60 41.32
CA VAL A 659 31.58 -16.27 40.53
C VAL A 659 31.72 -17.79 40.65
N GLU A 660 32.96 -18.30 40.65
CA GLU A 660 33.28 -19.72 40.82
C GLU A 660 32.86 -20.25 42.19
N GLU A 661 33.07 -19.44 43.24
CA GLU A 661 32.66 -19.77 44.60
C GLU A 661 31.14 -19.72 44.74
N LEU A 662 30.49 -18.66 44.23
CA LEU A 662 29.04 -18.52 44.27
C LEU A 662 28.33 -19.65 43.52
N SER A 663 28.81 -20.02 42.32
CA SER A 663 28.19 -21.09 41.55
C SER A 663 28.47 -22.49 42.14
N GLY A 664 29.52 -22.63 42.95
CA GLY A 664 30.03 -23.91 43.44
C GLY A 664 30.99 -24.60 42.46
N LEU A 665 31.40 -23.91 41.39
CA LEU A 665 32.40 -24.42 40.43
C LEU A 665 33.76 -24.61 41.11
N LYS A 666 34.11 -23.76 42.07
CA LYS A 666 35.37 -23.82 42.82
C LYS A 666 35.53 -25.16 43.56
N GLU A 667 34.49 -25.60 44.28
CA GLU A 667 34.50 -26.91 44.97
C GLU A 667 34.61 -28.08 43.99
N VAL A 668 34.04 -27.95 42.78
CA VAL A 668 34.12 -28.98 41.75
C VAL A 668 35.53 -29.05 41.16
N GLN A 669 36.17 -27.90 40.93
CA GLN A 669 37.56 -27.81 40.47
C GLN A 669 38.51 -28.42 41.50
N GLU A 670 38.37 -28.05 42.78
CA GLU A 670 39.18 -28.61 43.88
C GLU A 670 39.01 -30.13 43.99
N LYS A 671 37.78 -30.66 43.84
CA LYS A 671 37.54 -32.11 43.83
C LYS A 671 38.13 -32.80 42.61
N ALA A 672 38.09 -32.17 41.44
CA ALA A 672 38.67 -32.71 40.22
C ALA A 672 40.21 -32.73 40.30
N GLU A 673 40.83 -31.67 40.82
CA GLU A 673 42.26 -31.60 41.07
C GLU A 673 42.70 -32.63 42.12
N ALA A 674 41.95 -32.81 43.20
CA ALA A 674 42.22 -33.85 44.20
C ALA A 674 42.10 -35.27 43.60
N ALA A 675 41.09 -35.53 42.77
CA ALA A 675 40.93 -36.82 42.11
C ALA A 675 42.03 -37.09 41.08
N LEU A 676 42.50 -36.07 40.36
CA LEU A 676 43.66 -36.20 39.46
C LEU A 676 44.95 -36.47 40.23
N ALA A 677 45.13 -35.81 41.37
CA ALA A 677 46.25 -36.09 42.27
C ALA A 677 46.19 -37.53 42.81
N ASP A 678 45.04 -38.02 43.24
CA ASP A 678 44.92 -39.41 43.73
C ASP A 678 45.24 -40.44 42.62
N VAL A 679 44.84 -40.19 41.36
CA VAL A 679 45.15 -41.06 40.22
C VAL A 679 46.65 -41.05 39.86
N GLU A 680 47.34 -39.91 39.96
CA GLU A 680 48.80 -39.84 39.76
C GLU A 680 49.59 -40.56 40.86
N TRP A 681 49.02 -40.71 42.06
CA TRP A 681 49.66 -41.44 43.17
C TRP A 681 49.43 -42.96 43.09
N ASP A 682 48.32 -43.42 42.52
CA ASP A 682 48.05 -44.85 42.32
C ASP A 682 48.94 -45.47 41.21
N GLU A 683 49.25 -44.74 40.13
CA GLU A 683 50.16 -45.22 39.07
C GLU A 683 51.63 -45.35 39.52
N ALA A 684 52.01 -44.67 40.60
CA ALA A 684 53.35 -44.80 41.21
C ALA A 684 53.47 -45.99 42.16
N SER A 685 52.36 -46.68 42.48
CA SER A 685 52.34 -47.77 43.48
C SER A 685 52.32 -49.19 42.90
N GLU A 686 52.12 -49.35 41.58
CA GLU A 686 52.05 -50.68 40.92
C GLU A 686 53.36 -51.16 40.27
N ASN A 687 54.51 -50.50 40.49
CA ASN A 687 55.76 -50.84 39.78
C ASN A 687 56.90 -51.42 40.64
N ASP A 688 56.64 -51.82 41.88
CA ASP A 688 57.61 -52.50 42.75
C ASP A 688 57.08 -53.86 43.26
N GLU A 689 56.87 -54.85 42.38
CA GLU A 689 56.92 -56.29 42.76
C GLU A 689 56.80 -57.26 41.57
N ILE A 690 57.78 -57.32 40.65
CA ILE A 690 58.09 -58.56 39.90
C ILE A 690 59.61 -58.69 39.69
N GLU A 691 60.31 -59.16 40.71
CA GLU A 691 61.53 -59.97 40.57
C GLU A 691 61.62 -60.93 41.77
N MET A 692 61.36 -62.22 41.55
CA MET A 692 61.98 -63.40 42.21
C MET A 692 61.08 -64.66 42.09
N LEU A 693 61.31 -65.46 41.04
CA LEU A 693 61.71 -66.89 41.04
C LEU A 693 61.38 -67.58 39.71
#